data_AF-A0A4U5UWE8-F1
#
_entry.id   AF-A0A4U5UWE8-F1
#
_cell.length_a   1.000
_cell.length_b   1.000
_cell.length_c   1.000
_cell.angle_alpha   90.00
_cell.angle_beta   90.00
_cell.angle_gamma   90.00
#
_symmetry.space_group_name_H-M   'P 1'
#
loop_
_entity.id
_entity.type
_entity.pdbx_description
1 polymer ?
#
loop_
_entity_poly.entity_id
_entity_poly.type
_entity_poly.pdbx_seq_one_letter_code
_entity_poly.pdbx_strand_id
1 'polypeptide(L)'
;MQAAAVVALTALSVFFGVDCLTPHRTKPNQIQQQDVRTAQSNEAGRKKKNQPHILFILTDDQGFNDIGYHNPTIKTPTLDKLAAEGVKLENYYVQPICTPSRSQLLTGRYQIHTGLQHSIIRPSQPSCLPSHMDTLPERLREAGYSTHMVGKWHLGFYRKACLPTRKGFDSFFGSLTGSVDYYSYGSCDGPGLCGYDLHDDEGVAWGQEGKYSTTLFTQRARKILESHNPADKPLFLLLSLQAVHTPLKTPKSYIYPYRDMANVARRKFAALVSTVDEAVRNVTYALRKYGYYRNSVIIYSTDNGAQPFTGGSNWPLRGRKGTYWEGGVRGVAFVHSPLLKRRKRVSKALLHITDWFPTLVGLAGGNISKSRGLDGFDVWPTISEGKESPRQEILHNIDPLHKPGKGKTWAASTEGASGRDITKPKKKVLRHQPKQKSAFKVKTPKEPKPKPKSKPLPKLKLKPPRKSKLKPKLKTKVHPQSQRPPHYKLHLKSPSISGTSRPESQPQVQPSFKSKSRQTISQNHNLSRSRPPQPKSKTQLELHLKSKSKRTVSRYQNMSQPEMLLPTSHPQDLWLQSSQPVWDTSIQAAIRVGDWKLLTGDPGHGDWVPPQVLPTFPGSWWSLERSIASFHKPSTHKNIWLFNITADPCERRDLSDQRPDVVQRLLARLVHYNQTAVQVYFPPDDPRANPDQHGGAWVPWVDEEEDEEGKYNGVYKKGRNNKKKKKKKCRLCKLQTFFLKLNTGMMSNRI
;
A
#
# COMPACT_ATOMS: atom_id res chain seq x y z
N MET A 1 31.66 -71.11 -7.54
CA MET A 1 30.54 -72.04 -7.29
C MET A 1 29.89 -71.70 -5.95
N GLN A 2 28.82 -72.36 -5.54
CA GLN A 2 27.87 -71.83 -4.53
C GLN A 2 28.09 -72.32 -3.07
N ALA A 3 27.99 -71.36 -2.14
CA ALA A 3 27.30 -71.37 -0.83
C ALA A 3 27.30 -72.59 0.15
N ALA A 4 27.77 -72.32 1.38
CA ALA A 4 27.21 -72.71 2.70
C ALA A 4 27.78 -71.71 3.77
N ALA A 5 27.17 -71.26 4.88
CA ALA A 5 26.10 -71.73 5.80
C ALA A 5 26.59 -72.72 6.90
N VAL A 6 26.24 -72.64 8.21
CA VAL A 6 25.42 -71.67 8.98
C VAL A 6 25.64 -71.77 10.54
N VAL A 7 25.42 -70.65 11.26
CA VAL A 7 25.08 -70.38 12.71
C VAL A 7 25.03 -71.48 13.81
N ALA A 8 25.52 -71.17 15.03
CA ALA A 8 24.96 -71.58 16.36
C ALA A 8 25.45 -70.67 17.53
N LEU A 9 24.84 -70.70 18.74
CA LEU A 9 25.07 -69.72 19.83
C LEU A 9 24.94 -70.29 21.28
N THR A 10 25.68 -69.71 22.24
CA THR A 10 25.83 -70.05 23.68
C THR A 10 26.24 -68.79 24.50
N ALA A 11 26.24 -68.66 25.85
CA ALA A 11 25.64 -69.35 27.01
C ALA A 11 25.74 -68.43 28.28
N LEU A 12 25.49 -68.89 29.52
CA LEU A 12 25.60 -68.14 30.80
C LEU A 12 26.40 -68.89 31.89
N SER A 13 27.02 -68.16 32.83
CA SER A 13 27.19 -68.53 34.26
C SER A 13 27.64 -67.32 35.13
N VAL A 14 27.66 -67.47 36.47
CA VAL A 14 27.71 -66.40 37.50
C VAL A 14 28.57 -66.82 38.70
N PHE A 15 29.27 -65.90 39.41
CA PHE A 15 29.31 -65.76 40.90
C PHE A 15 30.26 -64.64 41.42
N PHE A 16 30.36 -64.47 42.75
CA PHE A 16 30.79 -63.26 43.50
C PHE A 16 32.04 -63.44 44.40
N GLY A 17 32.67 -62.31 44.76
CA GLY A 17 33.42 -62.05 46.00
C GLY A 17 33.22 -60.55 46.38
N VAL A 18 32.82 -60.17 47.61
CA VAL A 18 33.64 -60.04 48.85
C VAL A 18 34.76 -59.00 48.63
N ASP A 19 34.86 -57.88 49.38
CA ASP A 19 34.68 -57.73 50.85
C ASP A 19 34.08 -56.36 51.28
N CYS A 20 33.92 -56.10 52.60
CA CYS A 20 33.38 -54.83 53.12
C CYS A 20 33.87 -54.42 54.52
N LEU A 21 34.31 -53.16 54.72
CA LEU A 21 33.83 -52.24 55.79
C LEU A 21 34.58 -50.87 55.82
N THR A 22 33.76 -49.82 55.68
CA THR A 22 33.78 -48.40 56.11
C THR A 22 34.72 -47.91 57.25
N PRO A 23 34.87 -46.57 57.53
CA PRO A 23 34.18 -45.39 56.95
C PRO A 23 35.04 -44.15 56.60
N HIS A 24 34.57 -43.29 55.68
CA HIS A 24 34.46 -41.83 55.94
C HIS A 24 33.46 -41.14 55.00
N ARG A 25 33.13 -39.86 55.26
CA ARG A 25 31.80 -39.27 54.97
C ARG A 25 31.77 -38.19 53.88
N THR A 26 30.96 -38.46 52.83
CA THR A 26 30.27 -37.51 51.90
C THR A 26 31.05 -36.47 51.06
N LYS A 27 30.96 -36.61 49.73
CA LYS A 27 30.49 -35.55 48.80
C LYS A 27 29.50 -36.18 47.79
N PRO A 28 28.41 -35.50 47.38
CA PRO A 28 27.41 -36.06 46.47
C PRO A 28 27.82 -35.97 44.98
N ASN A 29 27.24 -36.83 44.15
CA ASN A 29 27.74 -37.17 42.81
C ASN A 29 27.07 -36.37 41.67
N GLN A 30 27.82 -35.97 40.63
CA GLN A 30 27.32 -35.21 39.47
C GLN A 30 26.86 -36.12 38.31
N ILE A 31 25.87 -36.99 38.50
CA ILE A 31 25.38 -37.89 37.43
C ILE A 31 23.84 -37.85 37.31
N GLN A 32 23.30 -36.69 36.90
CA GLN A 32 21.90 -36.59 36.43
C GLN A 32 21.56 -35.34 35.58
N GLN A 33 22.55 -34.56 35.12
CA GLN A 33 22.30 -33.32 34.34
C GLN A 33 22.66 -33.38 32.84
N GLN A 34 23.32 -34.44 32.34
CA GLN A 34 23.73 -34.51 30.93
C GLN A 34 22.61 -34.98 29.98
N ASP A 35 21.80 -35.98 30.37
CA ASP A 35 20.71 -36.47 29.51
C ASP A 35 19.61 -35.43 29.29
N VAL A 36 19.23 -34.69 30.33
CA VAL A 36 18.21 -33.63 30.25
C VAL A 36 18.64 -32.51 29.29
N ARG A 37 19.92 -32.11 29.32
CA ARG A 37 20.47 -31.12 28.37
C ARG A 37 20.50 -31.65 26.93
N THR A 38 20.76 -32.94 26.76
CA THR A 38 20.83 -33.60 25.43
C THR A 38 19.44 -33.84 24.84
N ALA A 39 18.42 -34.02 25.67
CA ALA A 39 17.02 -34.02 25.24
C ALA A 39 16.57 -32.61 24.77
N GLN A 40 16.87 -31.57 25.56
CA GLN A 40 16.49 -30.19 25.23
C GLN A 40 17.19 -29.63 23.98
N SER A 41 18.47 -29.96 23.76
CA SER A 41 19.19 -29.57 22.53
C SER A 41 18.59 -30.23 21.29
N ASN A 42 18.16 -31.49 21.39
CA ASN A 42 17.51 -32.21 20.29
C ASN A 42 16.10 -31.68 19.99
N GLU A 43 15.31 -31.27 20.98
CA GLU A 43 14.04 -30.55 20.73
C GLU A 43 14.26 -29.19 20.04
N ALA A 44 15.26 -28.42 20.48
CA ALA A 44 15.61 -27.15 19.86
C ALA A 44 16.05 -27.32 18.39
N GLY A 45 16.81 -28.38 18.08
CA GLY A 45 17.16 -28.76 16.71
C GLY A 45 15.95 -29.17 15.87
N ARG A 46 14.98 -29.87 16.47
CA ARG A 46 13.79 -30.41 15.78
C ARG A 46 12.79 -29.34 15.36
N LYS A 47 12.69 -28.22 16.10
CA LYS A 47 11.75 -27.11 15.81
C LYS A 47 12.05 -26.35 14.50
N LYS A 48 13.29 -26.34 14.00
CA LYS A 48 13.67 -25.54 12.81
C LYS A 48 13.11 -26.04 11.48
N LYS A 49 12.77 -27.33 11.34
CA LYS A 49 12.46 -27.95 10.03
C LYS A 49 11.16 -27.46 9.34
N ASN A 50 10.28 -26.74 10.03
CA ASN A 50 8.97 -26.33 9.53
C ASN A 50 8.72 -24.80 9.54
N GLN A 51 9.76 -23.96 9.64
CA GLN A 51 9.61 -22.49 9.53
C GLN A 51 9.09 -22.12 8.12
N PRO A 52 8.06 -21.27 7.98
CA PRO A 52 7.48 -20.92 6.69
C PRO A 52 8.30 -19.85 5.95
N HIS A 53 8.38 -19.91 4.63
CA HIS A 53 8.82 -18.76 3.83
C HIS A 53 7.74 -17.67 3.88
N ILE A 54 8.14 -16.41 3.96
CA ILE A 54 7.25 -15.25 4.10
C ILE A 54 7.44 -14.35 2.88
N LEU A 55 6.39 -14.18 2.08
CA LEU A 55 6.33 -13.20 1.00
C LEU A 55 5.33 -12.11 1.39
N PHE A 56 5.83 -10.90 1.67
CA PHE A 56 4.99 -9.73 1.90
C PHE A 56 4.98 -8.87 0.63
N ILE A 57 3.82 -8.74 0.00
CA ILE A 57 3.61 -7.87 -1.15
C ILE A 57 2.92 -6.60 -0.63
N LEU A 58 3.61 -5.46 -0.75
CA LEU A 58 3.09 -4.14 -0.40
C LEU A 58 2.91 -3.32 -1.69
N THR A 59 1.70 -2.83 -1.94
CA THR A 59 1.43 -1.84 -3.00
C THR A 59 1.37 -0.42 -2.46
N ASP A 60 1.53 0.53 -3.36
CA ASP A 60 1.58 1.98 -3.11
C ASP A 60 0.30 2.63 -3.66
N ASP A 61 -0.45 3.38 -2.85
CA ASP A 61 -1.68 4.10 -3.26
C ASP A 61 -2.84 3.24 -3.83
N GLN A 62 -2.87 1.92 -3.62
CA GLN A 62 -4.01 1.10 -4.08
C GLN A 62 -5.22 1.26 -3.15
N GLY A 63 -6.31 1.79 -3.69
CA GLY A 63 -7.53 2.07 -2.92
C GLY A 63 -8.43 0.86 -2.71
N PHE A 64 -9.38 1.02 -1.78
CA PHE A 64 -10.32 -0.04 -1.41
C PHE A 64 -11.13 -0.60 -2.60
N ASN A 65 -11.37 0.23 -3.62
CA ASN A 65 -12.17 -0.07 -4.81
C ASN A 65 -11.31 -0.39 -6.05
N ASP A 66 -10.04 -0.71 -5.83
CA ASP A 66 -9.00 -0.87 -6.87
C ASP A 66 -8.51 -2.31 -6.99
N ILE A 67 -9.36 -3.27 -6.64
CA ILE A 67 -9.14 -4.72 -6.80
C ILE A 67 -10.42 -5.38 -7.33
N GLY A 68 -10.28 -6.38 -8.20
CA GLY A 68 -11.36 -6.97 -8.99
C GLY A 68 -12.48 -7.55 -8.15
N TYR A 69 -12.17 -8.14 -6.99
CA TYR A 69 -13.17 -8.66 -6.07
C TYR A 69 -13.99 -7.60 -5.29
N HIS A 70 -13.62 -6.32 -5.38
CA HIS A 70 -14.49 -5.18 -5.00
C HIS A 70 -15.06 -4.46 -6.22
N ASN A 71 -14.31 -4.45 -7.33
CA ASN A 71 -14.63 -3.69 -8.52
C ASN A 71 -14.26 -4.48 -9.79
N PRO A 72 -15.19 -5.26 -10.38
CA PRO A 72 -14.89 -6.11 -11.54
C PRO A 72 -14.58 -5.33 -12.83
N THR A 73 -14.61 -3.98 -12.81
CA THR A 73 -14.04 -3.18 -13.90
C THR A 73 -12.50 -3.26 -13.90
N ILE A 74 -11.88 -3.39 -12.73
CA ILE A 74 -10.44 -3.56 -12.53
C ILE A 74 -10.07 -5.04 -12.71
N LYS A 75 -8.96 -5.33 -13.42
CA LYS A 75 -8.59 -6.68 -13.84
C LYS A 75 -7.40 -7.19 -13.03
N THR A 76 -7.72 -7.92 -11.96
CA THR A 76 -6.75 -8.56 -11.05
C THR A 76 -7.04 -10.06 -10.85
N PRO A 77 -7.13 -10.87 -11.93
CA PRO A 77 -7.54 -12.28 -11.83
C PRO A 77 -6.62 -13.14 -10.95
N THR A 78 -5.35 -12.77 -10.80
CA THR A 78 -4.40 -13.46 -9.92
C THR A 78 -4.64 -13.08 -8.47
N LEU A 79 -4.78 -11.79 -8.15
CA LEU A 79 -5.06 -11.33 -6.79
C LEU A 79 -6.43 -11.83 -6.31
N ASP A 80 -7.45 -11.74 -7.18
CA ASP A 80 -8.81 -12.20 -6.90
C ASP A 80 -8.82 -13.71 -6.59
N LYS A 81 -8.05 -14.50 -7.33
CA LYS A 81 -7.89 -15.95 -7.08
C LYS A 81 -7.15 -16.22 -5.77
N LEU A 82 -6.03 -15.55 -5.50
CA LEU A 82 -5.26 -15.75 -4.27
C LEU A 82 -6.10 -15.37 -3.04
N ALA A 83 -6.84 -14.26 -3.11
CA ALA A 83 -7.77 -13.80 -2.08
C ALA A 83 -8.94 -14.78 -1.88
N ALA A 84 -9.52 -15.32 -2.96
CA ALA A 84 -10.62 -16.30 -2.90
C ALA A 84 -10.16 -17.69 -2.40
N GLU A 85 -8.91 -18.08 -2.61
CA GLU A 85 -8.31 -19.32 -2.08
C GLU A 85 -7.71 -19.15 -0.67
N GLY A 86 -7.65 -17.92 -0.16
CA GLY A 86 -7.04 -17.52 1.10
C GLY A 86 -8.03 -16.98 2.14
N VAL A 87 -7.66 -15.89 2.81
CA VAL A 87 -8.48 -15.13 3.75
C VAL A 87 -8.43 -13.66 3.36
N LYS A 88 -9.60 -13.07 3.04
CA LYS A 88 -9.73 -11.62 2.82
C LYS A 88 -9.83 -10.87 4.15
N LEU A 89 -9.20 -9.70 4.25
CA LEU A 89 -9.16 -8.91 5.48
C LEU A 89 -9.99 -7.62 5.30
N GLU A 90 -11.30 -7.70 5.55
CA GLU A 90 -12.25 -6.61 5.26
C GLU A 90 -12.38 -5.57 6.38
N ASN A 91 -11.68 -5.79 7.50
CA ASN A 91 -11.62 -4.90 8.66
C ASN A 91 -10.15 -4.67 9.10
N TYR A 92 -9.28 -4.51 8.09
CA TYR A 92 -7.85 -4.30 8.23
C TYR A 92 -7.48 -2.84 7.96
N TYR A 93 -6.57 -2.32 8.77
CA TYR A 93 -6.18 -0.91 8.76
C TYR A 93 -4.69 -0.72 8.56
N VAL A 94 -4.41 0.34 7.83
CA VAL A 94 -3.11 0.91 7.51
C VAL A 94 -3.13 2.38 7.89
N GLN A 95 -2.02 3.06 7.67
CA GLN A 95 -1.86 4.49 7.95
C GLN A 95 -2.19 5.31 6.69
N PRO A 96 -2.55 6.60 6.81
CA PRO A 96 -3.13 7.35 5.69
C PRO A 96 -2.12 7.75 4.61
N ILE A 97 -0.82 7.51 4.81
CA ILE A 97 0.29 7.86 3.92
C ILE A 97 1.48 6.88 4.07
N CYS A 98 2.38 6.87 3.09
CA CYS A 98 3.39 5.82 2.89
C CYS A 98 4.39 5.60 4.06
N THR A 99 5.17 6.62 4.46
CA THR A 99 6.22 6.48 5.51
C THR A 99 5.62 6.10 6.86
N PRO A 100 4.55 6.80 7.33
CA PRO A 100 3.64 6.31 8.34
C PRO A 100 3.31 4.81 8.27
N SER A 101 2.82 4.24 7.17
CA SER A 101 2.54 2.79 7.12
C SER A 101 3.78 1.91 7.16
N ARG A 102 4.82 2.27 6.41
CA ARG A 102 6.03 1.45 6.24
C ARG A 102 6.84 1.35 7.53
N SER A 103 6.85 2.40 8.35
CA SER A 103 7.50 2.40 9.68
C SER A 103 6.76 1.52 10.67
N GLN A 104 5.42 1.58 10.68
CA GLN A 104 4.58 0.74 11.53
C GLN A 104 4.63 -0.75 11.13
N LEU A 105 4.70 -1.05 9.82
CA LEU A 105 4.91 -2.42 9.30
C LEU A 105 6.23 -3.03 9.80
N LEU A 106 7.32 -2.27 9.75
CA LEU A 106 8.66 -2.79 10.06
C LEU A 106 9.03 -2.72 11.53
N THR A 107 8.34 -1.95 12.38
CA THR A 107 8.63 -1.88 13.82
C THR A 107 7.53 -2.49 14.71
N GLY A 108 6.31 -2.67 14.20
CA GLY A 108 5.17 -3.08 15.01
C GLY A 108 4.67 -2.03 16.01
N ARG A 109 5.08 -0.75 15.85
CA ARG A 109 4.79 0.37 16.75
C ARG A 109 3.98 1.47 16.06
N TYR A 110 3.24 2.27 16.83
CA TYR A 110 2.60 3.49 16.32
C TYR A 110 3.61 4.61 16.05
N GLN A 111 3.30 5.51 15.12
CA GLN A 111 4.14 6.70 14.85
C GLN A 111 4.31 7.60 16.07
N ILE A 112 3.36 7.56 17.02
CA ILE A 112 3.49 8.28 18.29
C ILE A 112 4.68 7.82 19.12
N HIS A 113 5.28 6.65 18.85
CA HIS A 113 6.52 6.21 19.48
C HIS A 113 7.75 6.36 18.57
N THR A 114 7.57 6.38 17.24
CA THR A 114 8.69 6.53 16.28
C THR A 114 9.07 7.98 15.97
N GLY A 115 8.25 8.96 16.38
CA GLY A 115 8.44 10.38 16.06
C GLY A 115 7.99 10.79 14.65
N LEU A 116 7.42 9.85 13.88
CA LEU A 116 7.02 10.03 12.48
C LEU A 116 5.53 10.41 12.32
N GLN A 117 4.92 11.07 13.31
CA GLN A 117 3.48 11.40 13.29
C GLN A 117 3.08 12.37 12.16
N HIS A 118 3.99 13.25 11.74
CA HIS A 118 3.68 14.31 10.77
C HIS A 118 4.23 14.00 9.38
N SER A 119 3.33 13.91 8.40
CA SER A 119 3.66 13.80 6.98
C SER A 119 4.53 12.57 6.63
N ILE A 120 5.39 12.69 5.61
CA ILE A 120 6.37 11.70 5.17
C ILE A 120 7.80 12.26 5.32
N ILE A 121 8.80 11.37 5.28
CA ILE A 121 10.21 11.79 5.13
C ILE A 121 10.42 12.21 3.68
N ARG A 122 10.72 13.48 3.43
CA ARG A 122 11.13 13.98 2.12
C ARG A 122 12.57 13.56 1.79
N PRO A 123 12.95 13.42 0.50
CA PRO A 123 14.33 13.11 0.09
C PRO A 123 15.41 13.96 0.75
N SER A 124 15.16 15.26 0.96
CA SER A 124 16.14 16.19 1.53
C SER A 124 16.10 16.34 3.07
N GLN A 125 15.24 15.59 3.80
CA GLN A 125 15.18 15.68 5.26
C GLN A 125 16.19 14.75 5.95
N PRO A 126 16.99 15.23 6.94
CA PRO A 126 17.86 14.41 7.77
C PRO A 126 17.04 13.66 8.84
N SER A 127 16.25 12.69 8.37
CA SER A 127 15.33 11.87 9.16
C SER A 127 15.27 10.46 8.59
N CYS A 128 15.20 9.46 9.47
CA CYS A 128 14.94 8.08 9.09
C CYS A 128 14.29 7.28 10.23
N LEU A 129 14.01 6.00 10.01
CA LEU A 129 13.51 5.11 11.05
C LEU A 129 14.52 5.03 12.22
N PRO A 130 14.13 5.36 13.48
CA PRO A 130 15.06 5.53 14.60
C PRO A 130 16.05 4.37 14.78
N SER A 131 17.28 4.70 15.18
CA SER A 131 18.40 3.75 15.37
C SER A 131 18.06 2.65 16.39
N HIS A 132 17.55 3.04 17.55
CA HIS A 132 17.29 2.22 18.74
C HIS A 132 16.08 1.26 18.62
N MET A 133 15.42 1.17 17.46
CA MET A 133 14.22 0.36 17.27
C MET A 133 14.50 -0.90 16.48
N ASP A 134 14.20 -2.06 17.08
CA ASP A 134 14.21 -3.34 16.36
C ASP A 134 13.30 -3.27 15.13
N THR A 135 13.78 -3.84 14.02
CA THR A 135 12.98 -4.04 12.82
C THR A 135 12.64 -5.52 12.59
N LEU A 136 11.53 -5.75 11.88
CA LEU A 136 11.03 -7.06 11.48
C LEU A 136 12.11 -7.91 10.78
N PRO A 137 12.83 -7.43 9.73
CA PRO A 137 13.91 -8.20 9.11
C PRO A 137 15.03 -8.56 10.09
N GLU A 138 15.42 -7.69 11.04
CA GLU A 138 16.43 -8.03 12.05
C GLU A 138 15.97 -9.20 12.94
N ARG A 139 14.73 -9.14 13.44
CA ARG A 139 14.14 -10.23 14.25
C ARG A 139 13.93 -11.53 13.46
N LEU A 140 13.65 -11.45 12.15
CA LEU A 140 13.58 -12.62 11.27
C LEU A 140 14.97 -13.19 10.95
N ARG A 141 15.99 -12.34 10.78
CA ARG A 141 17.38 -12.75 10.60
C ARG A 141 17.93 -13.42 11.86
N GLU A 142 17.63 -12.89 13.05
CA GLU A 142 17.87 -13.58 14.34
C GLU A 142 17.17 -14.95 14.42
N ALA A 143 15.96 -15.09 13.86
CA ALA A 143 15.24 -16.36 13.76
C ALA A 143 15.77 -17.30 12.64
N GLY A 144 16.82 -16.90 11.92
CA GLY A 144 17.51 -17.72 10.92
C GLY A 144 17.01 -17.56 9.48
N TYR A 145 16.27 -16.50 9.15
CA TYR A 145 15.81 -16.24 7.78
C TYR A 145 16.90 -15.63 6.90
N SER A 146 16.84 -15.86 5.59
CA SER A 146 17.41 -14.92 4.60
C SER A 146 16.39 -13.84 4.32
N THR A 147 16.82 -12.58 4.35
CA THR A 147 15.94 -11.42 4.34
C THR A 147 16.22 -10.53 3.15
N HIS A 148 15.22 -10.28 2.32
CA HIS A 148 15.39 -9.53 1.07
C HIS A 148 14.29 -8.47 0.92
N MET A 149 14.67 -7.29 0.44
CA MET A 149 13.72 -6.24 0.08
C MET A 149 13.88 -5.86 -1.38
N VAL A 150 12.76 -5.73 -2.09
CA VAL A 150 12.73 -5.28 -3.49
C VAL A 150 11.67 -4.19 -3.66
N GLY A 151 12.09 -3.01 -4.12
CA GLY A 151 11.26 -1.84 -4.41
C GLY A 151 11.40 -0.69 -3.40
N LYS A 152 10.31 0.04 -3.12
CA LYS A 152 10.31 1.33 -2.40
C LYS A 152 10.57 1.18 -0.90
N TRP A 153 11.63 1.81 -0.40
CA TRP A 153 11.97 1.94 1.02
C TRP A 153 11.14 3.04 1.70
N HIS A 154 11.48 4.31 1.44
CA HIS A 154 10.78 5.49 1.95
C HIS A 154 10.72 5.62 3.49
N LEU A 155 11.78 5.15 4.17
CA LEU A 155 11.99 5.31 5.63
C LEU A 155 13.25 6.10 5.96
N GLY A 156 13.69 6.96 5.04
CA GLY A 156 14.88 7.81 5.16
C GLY A 156 16.19 7.09 4.82
N PHE A 157 17.19 7.87 4.41
CA PHE A 157 18.47 7.35 3.90
C PHE A 157 19.66 8.29 4.14
N TYR A 158 19.50 9.37 4.93
CA TYR A 158 20.49 10.45 5.03
C TYR A 158 21.86 10.02 5.60
N ARG A 159 21.87 9.02 6.50
CA ARG A 159 23.06 8.27 6.97
C ARG A 159 23.00 6.83 6.46
N LYS A 160 24.14 6.16 6.29
CA LYS A 160 24.21 4.73 5.88
C LYS A 160 23.41 3.81 6.82
N ALA A 161 23.46 4.05 8.13
CA ALA A 161 22.64 3.36 9.14
C ALA A 161 21.10 3.39 8.91
N CYS A 162 20.61 4.27 8.03
CA CYS A 162 19.19 4.35 7.64
C CYS A 162 18.82 3.43 6.45
N LEU A 163 19.81 2.86 5.75
CA LEU A 163 19.59 2.03 4.55
C LEU A 163 18.95 0.67 4.89
N PRO A 164 18.21 0.03 3.97
CA PRO A 164 17.57 -1.27 4.21
C PRO A 164 18.55 -2.38 4.64
N THR A 165 19.76 -2.36 4.07
CA THR A 165 20.90 -3.23 4.40
C THR A 165 21.36 -3.12 5.86
N ARG A 166 21.29 -1.90 6.41
CA ARG A 166 21.60 -1.59 7.83
C ARG A 166 20.38 -1.72 8.74
N LYS A 167 19.18 -1.80 8.17
CA LYS A 167 17.90 -2.12 8.84
C LYS A 167 17.46 -3.56 8.55
N GLY A 168 18.38 -4.51 8.76
CA GLY A 168 18.10 -5.94 8.83
C GLY A 168 18.10 -6.74 7.55
N PHE A 169 17.94 -6.15 6.36
CA PHE A 169 17.86 -6.91 5.12
C PHE A 169 19.25 -7.38 4.64
N ASP A 170 19.36 -8.65 4.29
CA ASP A 170 20.59 -9.26 3.73
C ASP A 170 20.82 -8.87 2.26
N SER A 171 19.78 -8.39 1.55
CA SER A 171 19.94 -7.66 0.29
C SER A 171 18.79 -6.70 -0.02
N PHE A 172 19.08 -5.60 -0.72
CA PHE A 172 18.13 -4.62 -1.23
C PHE A 172 18.21 -4.45 -2.75
N PHE A 173 17.09 -4.13 -3.40
CA PHE A 173 17.09 -3.57 -4.74
C PHE A 173 15.86 -2.68 -4.96
N GLY A 174 16.03 -1.38 -5.15
CA GLY A 174 14.90 -0.48 -5.29
C GLY A 174 15.20 0.99 -5.04
N SER A 175 14.17 1.74 -4.65
CA SER A 175 14.22 3.20 -4.50
C SER A 175 14.16 3.60 -3.02
N LEU A 176 15.04 4.51 -2.60
CA LEU A 176 15.13 5.04 -1.25
C LEU A 176 14.06 6.09 -0.95
N THR A 177 13.67 6.90 -1.96
CA THR A 177 12.70 8.00 -1.81
C THR A 177 11.23 7.55 -1.89
N GLY A 178 10.31 8.52 -1.76
CA GLY A 178 8.88 8.30 -1.76
C GLY A 178 8.23 8.03 -3.12
N SER A 179 8.84 8.42 -4.25
CA SER A 179 8.31 8.16 -5.58
C SER A 179 9.32 8.47 -6.67
N VAL A 180 9.46 7.57 -7.64
CA VAL A 180 10.40 7.71 -8.77
C VAL A 180 9.68 7.66 -10.11
N ASP A 181 10.36 7.98 -11.21
CA ASP A 181 9.83 7.65 -12.53
C ASP A 181 9.89 6.14 -12.81
N TYR A 182 8.80 5.55 -13.29
CA TYR A 182 8.71 4.11 -13.61
C TYR A 182 9.70 3.61 -14.68
N TYR A 183 10.37 4.51 -15.42
CA TYR A 183 11.31 4.16 -16.50
C TYR A 183 12.69 4.81 -16.39
N SER A 184 12.81 6.01 -15.79
CA SER A 184 14.11 6.68 -15.61
C SER A 184 14.56 6.77 -14.15
N TYR A 185 13.77 6.27 -13.19
CA TYR A 185 14.02 6.28 -11.75
C TYR A 185 14.36 7.66 -11.16
N GLY A 186 14.04 8.73 -11.87
CA GLY A 186 14.22 10.10 -11.39
C GLY A 186 13.23 10.42 -10.28
N SER A 187 13.72 10.93 -9.16
CA SER A 187 12.95 11.45 -8.03
C SER A 187 13.26 12.94 -7.83
N CYS A 188 12.24 13.73 -7.48
CA CYS A 188 12.38 15.18 -7.32
C CYS A 188 11.69 15.66 -6.04
N ASP A 189 12.42 16.45 -5.24
CA ASP A 189 11.93 17.09 -4.01
C ASP A 189 11.62 18.57 -4.27
N GLY A 190 10.73 18.80 -5.23
CA GLY A 190 10.37 20.13 -5.72
C GLY A 190 11.09 20.56 -7.01
N PRO A 191 10.92 21.83 -7.45
CA PRO A 191 11.47 22.30 -8.72
C PRO A 191 13.00 22.46 -8.67
N GLY A 192 13.71 21.79 -9.57
CA GLY A 192 15.16 21.90 -9.71
C GLY A 192 15.98 21.04 -8.74
N LEU A 193 15.35 20.38 -7.77
CA LEU A 193 16.01 19.45 -6.85
C LEU A 193 15.62 18.01 -7.22
N CYS A 194 16.35 17.42 -8.18
CA CYS A 194 16.05 16.12 -8.77
C CYS A 194 17.31 15.25 -8.86
N GLY A 195 17.14 13.94 -8.75
CA GLY A 195 18.22 12.96 -8.84
C GLY A 195 17.71 11.56 -9.16
N TYR A 196 18.64 10.68 -9.53
CA TYR A 196 18.39 9.25 -9.75
C TYR A 196 18.17 8.51 -8.43
N ASP A 197 17.20 7.61 -8.38
CA ASP A 197 16.84 6.82 -7.20
C ASP A 197 16.51 5.36 -7.59
N LEU A 198 17.56 4.59 -7.86
CA LEU A 198 17.51 3.14 -7.94
C LEU A 198 18.85 2.56 -7.47
N HIS A 199 18.80 1.57 -6.60
CA HIS A 199 19.95 1.00 -5.90
C HIS A 199 19.96 -0.53 -5.97
N ASP A 200 21.15 -1.12 -5.94
CA ASP A 200 21.38 -2.56 -5.69
C ASP A 200 22.29 -2.61 -4.45
N ASP A 201 21.76 -3.15 -3.37
CA ASP A 201 22.27 -3.02 -2.00
C ASP A 201 22.54 -1.54 -1.63
N GLU A 202 23.80 -1.14 -1.42
CA GLU A 202 24.17 0.24 -1.05
C GLU A 202 24.67 1.08 -2.25
N GLY A 203 24.83 0.47 -3.42
CA GLY A 203 25.32 1.12 -4.64
C GLY A 203 24.17 1.66 -5.51
N VAL A 204 24.44 2.71 -6.28
CA VAL A 204 23.48 3.24 -7.27
C VAL A 204 23.46 2.32 -8.49
N ALA A 205 22.27 1.81 -8.83
CA ALA A 205 22.06 0.80 -9.86
C ALA A 205 21.84 1.45 -11.25
N TRP A 206 22.87 2.10 -11.79
CA TRP A 206 22.85 2.69 -13.12
C TRP A 206 22.56 1.66 -14.25
N GLY A 207 22.18 2.14 -15.44
CA GLY A 207 22.02 1.29 -16.63
C GLY A 207 20.72 0.49 -16.66
N GLN A 208 19.72 0.91 -15.88
CA GLN A 208 18.40 0.27 -15.81
C GLN A 208 17.32 1.05 -16.57
N GLU A 209 17.68 2.17 -17.20
CA GLU A 209 16.77 3.14 -17.81
C GLU A 209 15.99 2.51 -18.97
N GLY A 210 14.74 2.93 -19.14
CA GLY A 210 13.82 2.38 -20.15
C GLY A 210 13.25 0.99 -19.80
N LYS A 211 13.79 0.29 -18.79
CA LYS A 211 13.14 -0.86 -18.16
C LYS A 211 12.00 -0.34 -17.27
N TYR A 212 10.93 -1.11 -17.10
CA TYR A 212 9.77 -0.71 -16.30
C TYR A 212 9.93 -1.20 -14.85
N SER A 213 9.85 -0.31 -13.86
CA SER A 213 10.19 -0.61 -12.45
C SER A 213 9.49 -1.85 -11.90
N THR A 214 8.18 -1.99 -12.08
CA THR A 214 7.41 -3.17 -11.65
C THR A 214 7.93 -4.48 -12.28
N THR A 215 8.34 -4.45 -13.56
CA THR A 215 8.92 -5.62 -14.24
C THR A 215 10.31 -5.94 -13.68
N LEU A 216 11.13 -4.91 -13.43
CA LEU A 216 12.49 -5.07 -12.90
C LEU A 216 12.47 -5.62 -11.47
N PHE A 217 11.61 -5.10 -10.60
CA PHE A 217 11.36 -5.63 -9.26
C PHE A 217 10.85 -7.08 -9.30
N THR A 218 9.93 -7.40 -10.21
CA THR A 218 9.48 -8.79 -10.45
C THR A 218 10.63 -9.71 -10.86
N GLN A 219 11.58 -9.22 -11.68
CA GLN A 219 12.75 -9.98 -12.10
C GLN A 219 13.74 -10.21 -10.95
N ARG A 220 14.10 -9.20 -10.15
CA ARG A 220 14.97 -9.36 -8.97
C ARG A 220 14.35 -10.30 -7.93
N ALA A 221 13.05 -10.15 -7.64
CA ALA A 221 12.29 -11.05 -6.77
C ALA A 221 12.33 -12.52 -7.25
N ARG A 222 12.17 -12.74 -8.57
CA ARG A 222 12.30 -14.08 -9.17
C ARG A 222 13.74 -14.62 -9.12
N LYS A 223 14.76 -13.77 -9.35
CA LYS A 223 16.17 -14.17 -9.25
C LYS A 223 16.52 -14.65 -7.84
N ILE A 224 16.05 -13.93 -6.81
CA ILE A 224 16.23 -14.31 -5.40
C ILE A 224 15.65 -15.71 -5.12
N LEU A 225 14.42 -15.97 -5.58
CA LEU A 225 13.77 -17.30 -5.43
C LEU A 225 14.43 -18.41 -6.27
N GLU A 226 15.16 -18.06 -7.33
CA GLU A 226 15.90 -19.01 -8.17
C GLU A 226 17.30 -19.32 -7.62
N SER A 227 17.94 -18.37 -6.93
CA SER A 227 19.27 -18.52 -6.33
C SER A 227 19.28 -19.08 -4.90
N HIS A 228 18.19 -18.89 -4.15
CA HIS A 228 18.05 -19.40 -2.77
C HIS A 228 17.49 -20.83 -2.79
N ASN A 229 17.99 -21.71 -1.91
CA ASN A 229 17.47 -23.07 -1.74
C ASN A 229 16.41 -23.10 -0.62
N PRO A 230 15.13 -23.44 -0.90
CA PRO A 230 14.10 -23.48 0.12
C PRO A 230 14.31 -24.58 1.19
N ALA A 231 15.14 -25.59 0.93
CA ALA A 231 15.40 -26.68 1.86
C ALA A 231 16.39 -26.31 2.97
N ASP A 232 17.31 -25.36 2.72
CA ASP A 232 18.44 -25.09 3.61
C ASP A 232 18.11 -24.03 4.67
N LYS A 233 17.33 -23.00 4.29
CA LYS A 233 17.07 -21.82 5.11
C LYS A 233 15.70 -21.20 4.77
N PRO A 234 14.89 -20.75 5.75
CA PRO A 234 13.67 -20.01 5.45
C PRO A 234 13.99 -18.62 4.86
N LEU A 235 13.01 -18.02 4.18
CA LEU A 235 13.22 -16.79 3.40
C LEU A 235 12.10 -15.79 3.67
N PHE A 236 12.46 -14.53 3.88
CA PHE A 236 11.57 -13.38 3.95
C PHE A 236 11.85 -12.46 2.75
N LEU A 237 10.82 -12.19 1.96
CA LEU A 237 10.87 -11.25 0.84
C LEU A 237 9.79 -10.18 1.02
N LEU A 238 10.22 -8.93 1.23
CA LEU A 238 9.37 -7.76 1.15
C LEU A 238 9.40 -7.21 -0.28
N LEU A 239 8.37 -7.54 -1.08
CA LEU A 239 8.16 -6.98 -2.40
C LEU A 239 7.32 -5.70 -2.28
N SER A 240 8.01 -4.59 -2.06
CA SER A 240 7.47 -3.25 -1.83
C SER A 240 7.31 -2.50 -3.15
N LEU A 241 6.26 -2.81 -3.91
CA LEU A 241 6.08 -2.22 -5.23
C LEU A 241 5.80 -0.72 -5.13
N GLN A 242 6.44 0.05 -6.01
CA GLN A 242 6.09 1.43 -6.32
C GLN A 242 4.72 1.54 -7.03
N ALA A 243 4.29 0.46 -7.68
CA ALA A 243 2.96 0.37 -8.25
C ALA A 243 1.92 0.37 -7.11
N VAL A 244 0.92 1.24 -7.12
CA VAL A 244 0.33 1.98 -8.26
C VAL A 244 0.40 3.52 -8.11
N HIS A 245 1.42 4.02 -7.42
CA HIS A 245 1.65 5.45 -7.16
C HIS A 245 1.90 6.27 -8.45
N THR A 246 1.79 7.59 -8.38
CA THR A 246 2.22 8.48 -9.47
C THR A 246 3.75 8.44 -9.70
N PRO A 247 4.24 8.70 -10.93
CA PRO A 247 3.50 9.18 -12.11
C PRO A 247 2.76 8.07 -12.86
N LEU A 248 1.61 8.39 -13.47
CA LEU A 248 0.77 7.42 -14.19
C LEU A 248 1.35 7.03 -15.56
N LYS A 249 2.43 6.25 -15.55
CA LYS A 249 3.14 5.70 -16.72
C LYS A 249 3.03 4.18 -16.73
N THR A 250 2.52 3.60 -17.82
CA THR A 250 2.35 2.15 -18.00
C THR A 250 2.77 1.70 -19.39
N PRO A 251 3.17 0.41 -19.58
CA PRO A 251 3.35 -0.14 -20.91
C PRO A 251 2.00 -0.16 -21.65
N LYS A 252 1.99 0.31 -22.91
CA LYS A 252 0.75 0.60 -23.67
C LYS A 252 -0.21 -0.59 -23.78
N SER A 253 0.29 -1.83 -23.77
CA SER A 253 -0.50 -3.07 -23.78
C SER A 253 -1.50 -3.14 -22.63
N TYR A 254 -1.11 -2.72 -21.42
CA TYR A 254 -1.96 -2.74 -20.22
C TYR A 254 -3.10 -1.73 -20.25
N ILE A 255 -3.04 -0.72 -21.14
CA ILE A 255 -4.08 0.30 -21.29
C ILE A 255 -5.25 -0.22 -22.16
N TYR A 256 -4.98 -1.15 -23.09
CA TYR A 256 -5.96 -1.64 -24.06
C TYR A 256 -7.18 -2.35 -23.44
N PRO A 257 -7.05 -3.21 -22.40
CA PRO A 257 -8.20 -3.77 -21.67
C PRO A 257 -9.14 -2.72 -21.03
N TYR A 258 -8.66 -1.49 -20.86
CA TYR A 258 -9.40 -0.38 -20.26
C TYR A 258 -9.74 0.74 -21.26
N ARG A 259 -9.61 0.50 -22.57
CA ARG A 259 -9.86 1.50 -23.64
C ARG A 259 -11.24 2.19 -23.55
N ASP A 260 -12.23 1.51 -22.99
CA ASP A 260 -13.62 1.95 -22.85
C ASP A 260 -13.86 2.75 -21.54
N MET A 261 -12.90 2.73 -20.61
CA MET A 261 -12.93 3.47 -19.34
C MET A 261 -12.61 4.95 -19.59
N ALA A 262 -13.64 5.81 -19.62
CA ALA A 262 -13.53 7.14 -20.21
C ALA A 262 -12.55 8.10 -19.50
N ASN A 263 -12.47 8.09 -18.16
CA ASN A 263 -11.49 8.89 -17.43
C ASN A 263 -10.06 8.38 -17.65
N VAL A 264 -9.18 9.23 -18.19
CA VAL A 264 -7.80 8.87 -18.59
C VAL A 264 -6.89 8.56 -17.40
N ALA A 265 -7.06 9.23 -16.26
CA ALA A 265 -6.29 8.93 -15.05
C ALA A 265 -6.70 7.57 -14.49
N ARG A 266 -8.01 7.33 -14.31
CA ARG A 266 -8.58 6.06 -13.87
C ARG A 266 -8.16 4.90 -14.79
N ARG A 267 -8.15 5.12 -16.11
CA ARG A 267 -7.69 4.15 -17.12
C ARG A 267 -6.22 3.77 -16.95
N LYS A 268 -5.33 4.76 -16.77
CA LYS A 268 -3.89 4.51 -16.55
C LYS A 268 -3.63 3.85 -15.20
N PHE A 269 -4.37 4.23 -14.16
CA PHE A 269 -4.31 3.64 -12.83
C PHE A 269 -4.76 2.17 -12.85
N ALA A 270 -5.87 1.84 -13.51
CA ALA A 270 -6.31 0.46 -13.70
C ALA A 270 -5.27 -0.38 -14.48
N ALA A 271 -4.60 0.22 -15.47
CA ALA A 271 -3.46 -0.40 -16.14
C ALA A 271 -2.27 -0.65 -15.19
N LEU A 272 -1.95 0.26 -14.26
CA LEU A 272 -0.92 0.04 -13.22
C LEU A 272 -1.28 -1.16 -12.35
N VAL A 273 -2.52 -1.23 -11.87
CA VAL A 273 -3.03 -2.35 -11.05
C VAL A 273 -2.88 -3.70 -11.77
N SER A 274 -3.15 -3.77 -13.08
CA SER A 274 -2.91 -5.01 -13.83
C SER A 274 -1.43 -5.37 -14.01
N THR A 275 -0.49 -4.41 -13.93
CA THR A 275 0.94 -4.76 -13.86
C THR A 275 1.32 -5.37 -12.51
N VAL A 276 0.63 -5.01 -11.42
CA VAL A 276 0.77 -5.69 -10.11
C VAL A 276 0.23 -7.10 -10.16
N ASP A 277 -0.94 -7.32 -10.77
CA ASP A 277 -1.49 -8.68 -10.91
C ASP A 277 -0.52 -9.61 -11.64
N GLU A 278 0.08 -9.14 -12.74
CA GLU A 278 1.12 -9.90 -13.46
C GLU A 278 2.40 -10.08 -12.64
N ALA A 279 2.85 -9.08 -11.88
CA ALA A 279 4.00 -9.22 -10.98
C ALA A 279 3.76 -10.35 -9.96
N VAL A 280 2.61 -10.35 -9.29
CA VAL A 280 2.24 -11.37 -8.31
C VAL A 280 2.02 -12.73 -8.98
N ARG A 281 1.48 -12.79 -10.21
CA ARG A 281 1.39 -14.02 -11.00
C ARG A 281 2.76 -14.63 -11.28
N ASN A 282 3.72 -13.79 -11.66
CA ASN A 282 5.07 -14.22 -12.02
C ASN A 282 5.89 -14.65 -10.78
N VAL A 283 5.71 -14.00 -9.63
CA VAL A 283 6.34 -14.40 -8.36
C VAL A 283 5.69 -15.66 -7.78
N THR A 284 4.36 -15.77 -7.78
CA THR A 284 3.68 -17.00 -7.31
C THR A 284 3.88 -18.20 -8.23
N TYR A 285 4.13 -17.98 -9.52
CA TYR A 285 4.64 -19.02 -10.42
C TYR A 285 6.06 -19.47 -10.02
N ALA A 286 6.97 -18.53 -9.72
CA ALA A 286 8.31 -18.86 -9.24
C ALA A 286 8.28 -19.65 -7.92
N LEU A 287 7.48 -19.23 -6.92
CA LEU A 287 7.30 -20.00 -5.68
C LEU A 287 6.86 -21.46 -5.94
N ARG A 288 6.07 -21.71 -6.99
CA ARG A 288 5.67 -23.07 -7.39
C ARG A 288 6.79 -23.80 -8.14
N LYS A 289 7.47 -23.14 -9.09
CA LYS A 289 8.58 -23.72 -9.89
C LYS A 289 9.72 -24.19 -8.99
N TYR A 290 10.13 -23.37 -8.02
CA TYR A 290 11.27 -23.65 -7.13
C TYR A 290 10.83 -24.21 -5.76
N GLY A 291 9.65 -24.84 -5.64
CA GLY A 291 9.24 -25.63 -4.47
C GLY A 291 8.63 -24.88 -3.27
N TYR A 292 9.04 -23.63 -3.00
CA TYR A 292 8.61 -22.80 -1.86
C TYR A 292 7.11 -22.83 -1.52
N TYR A 293 6.24 -22.84 -2.55
CA TYR A 293 4.82 -22.50 -2.43
C TYR A 293 4.05 -23.33 -1.40
N ARG A 294 4.42 -24.60 -1.19
CA ARG A 294 3.76 -25.48 -0.19
C ARG A 294 3.96 -25.01 1.25
N ASN A 295 5.10 -24.36 1.53
CA ASN A 295 5.48 -23.85 2.85
C ASN A 295 5.62 -22.30 2.85
N SER A 296 4.80 -21.61 2.06
CA SER A 296 4.83 -20.14 1.95
C SER A 296 3.61 -19.49 2.60
N VAL A 297 3.82 -18.43 3.37
CA VAL A 297 2.77 -17.45 3.74
C VAL A 297 2.93 -16.23 2.83
N ILE A 298 1.91 -15.96 2.02
CA ILE A 298 1.85 -14.83 1.10
C ILE A 298 0.86 -13.81 1.68
N ILE A 299 1.36 -12.63 2.04
CA ILE A 299 0.55 -11.49 2.49
C ILE A 299 0.48 -10.48 1.34
N TYR A 300 -0.69 -9.91 1.11
CA TYR A 300 -0.89 -8.79 0.21
C TYR A 300 -1.52 -7.63 1.00
N SER A 301 -0.98 -6.42 0.86
CA SER A 301 -1.47 -5.19 1.48
C SER A 301 -1.22 -3.98 0.57
N THR A 302 -2.10 -2.99 0.58
CA THR A 302 -1.71 -1.61 0.22
C THR A 302 -0.97 -0.94 1.39
N ASP A 303 -0.24 0.15 1.16
CA ASP A 303 0.33 0.98 2.23
C ASP A 303 -0.63 2.08 2.71
N ASN A 304 -1.44 2.67 1.84
CA ASN A 304 -2.50 3.60 2.22
C ASN A 304 -3.70 3.51 1.27
N GLY A 305 -4.84 4.09 1.66
CA GLY A 305 -5.97 4.28 0.76
C GLY A 305 -5.61 5.11 -0.49
N ALA A 306 -6.41 5.02 -1.55
CA ALA A 306 -6.09 5.66 -2.83
C ALA A 306 -6.08 7.19 -2.78
N GLN A 307 -5.40 7.77 -3.77
CA GLN A 307 -5.54 9.15 -4.20
C GLN A 307 -6.47 9.25 -5.43
N PRO A 308 -7.74 9.68 -5.29
CA PRO A 308 -8.66 9.70 -6.43
C PRO A 308 -8.31 10.71 -7.52
N PHE A 309 -7.68 11.84 -7.17
CA PHE A 309 -7.23 12.83 -8.15
C PHE A 309 -6.14 12.30 -9.11
N THR A 310 -5.53 11.16 -8.78
CA THR A 310 -4.57 10.44 -9.63
C THR A 310 -5.12 9.09 -10.10
N GLY A 311 -6.45 8.92 -10.12
CA GLY A 311 -7.13 7.79 -10.73
C GLY A 311 -7.42 6.59 -9.81
N GLY A 312 -7.03 6.60 -8.54
CA GLY A 312 -7.43 5.58 -7.58
C GLY A 312 -8.89 5.71 -7.11
N SER A 313 -9.39 4.79 -6.30
CA SER A 313 -10.76 4.86 -5.75
C SER A 313 -10.90 4.09 -4.44
N ASN A 314 -11.61 4.68 -3.47
CA ASN A 314 -11.94 4.07 -2.18
C ASN A 314 -13.42 3.74 -2.01
N TRP A 315 -14.25 4.04 -3.02
CA TRP A 315 -15.71 3.90 -2.96
C TRP A 315 -16.16 2.48 -2.52
N PRO A 316 -17.11 2.33 -1.58
CA PRO A 316 -17.99 3.35 -1.02
C PRO A 316 -17.45 4.09 0.21
N LEU A 317 -16.18 3.88 0.60
CA LEU A 317 -15.58 4.53 1.76
C LEU A 317 -15.37 6.04 1.54
N ARG A 318 -15.37 6.78 2.65
CA ARG A 318 -15.20 8.24 2.69
C ARG A 318 -13.73 8.64 2.61
N GLY A 319 -13.39 9.72 1.90
CA GLY A 319 -12.03 10.27 1.89
C GLY A 319 -11.00 9.47 1.08
N ARG A 320 -9.72 9.69 1.40
CA ARG A 320 -8.57 9.36 0.53
C ARG A 320 -7.22 9.36 1.28
N LYS A 321 -6.13 9.03 0.58
CA LYS A 321 -4.73 9.26 0.99
C LYS A 321 -4.56 10.64 1.66
N GLY A 322 -3.91 10.66 2.82
CA GLY A 322 -3.69 11.86 3.63
C GLY A 322 -4.92 12.33 4.42
N THR A 323 -5.88 11.44 4.69
CA THR A 323 -7.08 11.73 5.50
C THR A 323 -7.39 10.56 6.44
N TYR A 324 -7.99 10.81 7.60
CA TYR A 324 -8.18 9.79 8.64
C TYR A 324 -9.54 9.07 8.52
N TRP A 325 -10.35 9.47 7.53
CA TRP A 325 -11.56 8.76 7.06
C TRP A 325 -11.24 7.34 6.58
N GLU A 326 -12.23 6.45 6.55
CA GLU A 326 -12.06 5.03 6.20
C GLU A 326 -11.33 4.82 4.86
N GLY A 327 -11.62 5.63 3.84
CA GLY A 327 -10.95 5.58 2.53
C GLY A 327 -9.50 6.10 2.51
N GLY A 328 -8.97 6.57 3.64
CA GLY A 328 -7.54 6.81 3.83
C GLY A 328 -6.83 5.68 4.58
N VAL A 329 -7.48 5.09 5.60
CA VAL A 329 -6.85 4.16 6.56
C VAL A 329 -7.29 2.70 6.44
N ARG A 330 -8.36 2.36 5.74
CA ARG A 330 -8.83 0.97 5.58
C ARG A 330 -8.22 0.35 4.32
N GLY A 331 -7.28 -0.57 4.52
CA GLY A 331 -6.45 -1.11 3.44
C GLY A 331 -7.10 -2.28 2.70
N VAL A 332 -6.81 -2.42 1.40
CA VAL A 332 -6.97 -3.72 0.71
C VAL A 332 -5.92 -4.68 1.25
N ALA A 333 -6.35 -5.81 1.81
CA ALA A 333 -5.44 -6.89 2.18
C ALA A 333 -6.06 -8.29 2.14
N PHE A 334 -5.21 -9.29 1.89
CA PHE A 334 -5.54 -10.71 2.03
C PHE A 334 -4.30 -11.53 2.39
N VAL A 335 -4.51 -12.70 2.97
CA VAL A 335 -3.46 -13.71 3.22
C VAL A 335 -3.77 -14.98 2.45
N HIS A 336 -2.77 -15.48 1.73
CA HIS A 336 -2.83 -16.75 1.03
C HIS A 336 -1.69 -17.67 1.48
N SER A 337 -2.01 -18.82 2.05
CA SER A 337 -1.03 -19.87 2.37
C SER A 337 -1.69 -21.24 2.35
N PRO A 338 -0.97 -22.31 1.96
CA PRO A 338 -1.37 -23.68 2.27
C PRO A 338 -1.45 -23.99 3.77
N LEU A 339 -0.78 -23.22 4.62
CA LEU A 339 -0.69 -23.41 6.07
C LEU A 339 -1.89 -22.81 6.85
N LEU A 340 -2.83 -22.16 6.16
CA LEU A 340 -4.07 -21.64 6.74
C LEU A 340 -5.02 -22.80 7.09
N LYS A 341 -5.43 -22.94 8.36
CA LYS A 341 -6.35 -24.01 8.79
C LYS A 341 -7.77 -23.83 8.21
N ARG A 342 -8.24 -22.58 8.07
CA ARG A 342 -9.55 -22.24 7.47
C ARG A 342 -9.36 -21.23 6.33
N ARG A 343 -9.62 -21.71 5.12
CA ARG A 343 -9.39 -21.01 3.84
C ARG A 343 -10.71 -20.68 3.16
N LYS A 344 -10.65 -19.90 2.07
CA LYS A 344 -11.80 -19.47 1.26
C LYS A 344 -12.84 -18.67 2.06
N ARG A 345 -12.38 -17.75 2.92
CA ARG A 345 -13.26 -16.96 3.80
C ARG A 345 -12.96 -15.46 3.77
N VAL A 346 -13.95 -14.70 4.22
CA VAL A 346 -13.79 -13.30 4.64
C VAL A 346 -13.47 -13.25 6.14
N SER A 347 -12.65 -12.29 6.55
CA SER A 347 -12.42 -11.93 7.95
C SER A 347 -12.88 -10.50 8.21
N LYS A 348 -13.73 -10.32 9.23
CA LYS A 348 -14.13 -9.01 9.78
C LYS A 348 -13.49 -8.72 11.15
N ALA A 349 -12.61 -9.60 11.63
CA ALA A 349 -11.79 -9.34 12.82
C ALA A 349 -10.94 -8.08 12.64
N LEU A 350 -10.77 -7.29 13.70
CA LEU A 350 -10.04 -6.03 13.66
C LEU A 350 -8.53 -6.27 13.61
N LEU A 351 -7.87 -5.87 12.52
CA LEU A 351 -6.43 -6.00 12.32
C LEU A 351 -5.80 -4.66 11.91
N HIS A 352 -4.52 -4.45 12.22
CA HIS A 352 -3.74 -3.27 11.86
C HIS A 352 -2.37 -3.65 11.30
N ILE A 353 -1.73 -2.77 10.51
CA ILE A 353 -0.43 -3.04 9.87
C ILE A 353 0.72 -3.30 10.87
N THR A 354 0.60 -2.85 12.12
CA THR A 354 1.54 -3.18 13.21
C THR A 354 1.50 -4.65 13.63
N ASP A 355 0.36 -5.34 13.45
CA ASP A 355 0.18 -6.75 13.85
C ASP A 355 1.11 -7.68 13.08
N TRP A 356 1.56 -7.29 11.88
CA TRP A 356 2.47 -8.10 11.07
C TRP A 356 3.82 -8.33 11.73
N PHE A 357 4.35 -7.40 12.54
CA PHE A 357 5.64 -7.60 13.22
C PHE A 357 5.61 -8.82 14.15
N PRO A 358 4.79 -8.86 15.23
CA PRO A 358 4.73 -10.02 16.12
C PRO A 358 4.17 -11.26 15.43
N THR A 359 3.21 -11.11 14.50
CA THR A 359 2.66 -12.26 13.74
C THR A 359 3.74 -12.97 12.93
N LEU A 360 4.61 -12.23 12.23
CA LEU A 360 5.64 -12.81 11.37
C LEU A 360 6.85 -13.30 12.17
N VAL A 361 7.23 -12.61 13.25
CA VAL A 361 8.26 -13.09 14.20
C VAL A 361 7.78 -14.36 14.91
N GLY A 362 6.51 -14.44 15.31
CA GLY A 362 5.91 -15.64 15.91
C GLY A 362 5.85 -16.82 14.93
N LEU A 363 5.43 -16.59 13.68
CA LEU A 363 5.48 -17.60 12.61
C LEU A 363 6.90 -18.10 12.31
N ALA A 364 7.90 -17.23 12.43
CA ALA A 364 9.31 -17.58 12.33
C ALA A 364 9.86 -18.32 13.56
N GLY A 365 9.08 -18.49 14.63
CA GLY A 365 9.55 -19.07 15.90
C GLY A 365 10.51 -18.17 16.68
N GLY A 366 10.57 -16.87 16.34
CA GLY A 366 11.36 -15.87 17.02
C GLY A 366 10.74 -15.41 18.34
N ASN A 367 11.58 -14.95 19.28
CA ASN A 367 11.11 -14.48 20.59
C ASN A 367 10.66 -13.02 20.53
N ILE A 368 9.35 -12.80 20.40
CA ILE A 368 8.71 -11.48 20.37
C ILE A 368 9.06 -10.65 21.62
N SER A 369 9.25 -11.28 22.79
CA SER A 369 9.55 -10.61 24.07
C SER A 369 10.89 -9.86 24.09
N LYS A 370 11.76 -10.04 23.09
CA LYS A 370 12.93 -9.18 22.89
C LYS A 370 12.53 -7.75 22.51
N SER A 371 11.45 -7.58 21.76
CA SER A 371 10.95 -6.29 21.30
C SER A 371 9.95 -5.70 22.28
N ARG A 372 10.45 -4.85 23.19
CA ARG A 372 9.64 -4.16 24.20
C ARG A 372 8.81 -3.03 23.59
N GLY A 373 7.53 -2.93 23.97
CA GLY A 373 6.64 -1.82 23.57
C GLY A 373 6.16 -1.88 22.12
N LEU A 374 5.78 -3.07 21.63
CA LEU A 374 5.02 -3.21 20.39
C LEU A 374 3.56 -2.82 20.61
N ASP A 375 2.95 -2.18 19.60
CA ASP A 375 1.50 -1.92 19.54
C ASP A 375 0.75 -2.97 18.70
N GLY A 376 1.49 -3.84 18.00
CA GLY A 376 0.98 -4.99 17.27
C GLY A 376 0.70 -6.21 18.16
N PHE A 377 -0.21 -7.08 17.71
CA PHE A 377 -0.50 -8.38 18.31
C PHE A 377 -0.24 -9.52 17.31
N ASP A 378 0.06 -10.73 17.78
CA ASP A 378 0.02 -11.92 16.90
C ASP A 378 -1.43 -12.22 16.52
N VAL A 379 -1.75 -12.05 15.23
CA VAL A 379 -3.07 -12.31 14.65
C VAL A 379 -3.06 -13.55 13.75
N TRP A 380 -2.01 -14.38 13.74
CA TRP A 380 -2.03 -15.64 12.99
C TRP A 380 -3.18 -16.58 13.41
N PRO A 381 -3.54 -16.74 14.70
CA PRO A 381 -4.71 -17.54 15.08
C PRO A 381 -6.02 -16.94 14.54
N THR A 382 -6.15 -15.61 14.58
CA THR A 382 -7.29 -14.85 14.06
C THR A 382 -7.43 -14.99 12.53
N ILE A 383 -6.32 -15.02 11.79
CA ILE A 383 -6.28 -15.22 10.33
C ILE A 383 -6.49 -16.70 9.97
N SER A 384 -5.66 -17.59 10.49
CA SER A 384 -5.59 -19.00 10.10
C SER A 384 -6.75 -19.84 10.63
N GLU A 385 -7.18 -19.60 11.88
CA GLU A 385 -8.20 -20.42 12.57
C GLU A 385 -9.55 -19.72 12.64
N GLY A 386 -9.61 -18.42 12.34
CA GLY A 386 -10.83 -17.62 12.50
C GLY A 386 -11.27 -17.49 13.96
N LYS A 387 -10.31 -17.49 14.89
CA LYS A 387 -10.49 -17.01 16.27
C LYS A 387 -10.78 -15.50 16.27
N GLU A 388 -11.21 -14.99 17.41
CA GLU A 388 -11.38 -13.54 17.62
C GLU A 388 -10.04 -12.80 17.52
N SER A 389 -10.08 -11.46 17.42
CA SER A 389 -8.86 -10.66 17.41
C SER A 389 -8.41 -10.35 18.85
N PRO A 390 -7.12 -10.49 19.19
CA PRO A 390 -6.59 -9.88 20.42
C PRO A 390 -6.68 -8.34 20.37
N ARG A 391 -6.71 -7.75 19.16
CA ARG A 391 -6.83 -6.32 18.95
C ARG A 391 -8.27 -5.84 19.14
N GLN A 392 -8.48 -5.03 20.17
CA GLN A 392 -9.75 -4.35 20.47
C GLN A 392 -9.74 -2.85 20.12
N GLU A 393 -8.57 -2.23 20.01
CA GLU A 393 -8.42 -0.81 19.63
C GLU A 393 -7.32 -0.57 18.59
N ILE A 394 -7.41 0.56 17.91
CA ILE A 394 -6.43 1.10 16.96
C ILE A 394 -6.34 2.61 17.21
N LEU A 395 -5.16 3.10 17.61
CA LEU A 395 -4.83 4.50 17.34
C LEU A 395 -4.50 4.61 15.85
N HIS A 396 -5.17 5.50 15.12
CA HIS A 396 -4.72 5.80 13.76
C HIS A 396 -3.46 6.66 13.84
N ASN A 397 -3.59 7.92 14.29
CA ASN A 397 -2.45 8.80 14.56
C ASN A 397 -2.87 9.99 15.44
N ILE A 398 -1.89 10.75 15.93
CA ILE A 398 -2.03 12.05 16.61
C ILE A 398 -1.02 13.02 15.99
N ASP A 399 -1.48 13.97 15.16
CA ASP A 399 -0.64 14.98 14.51
C ASP A 399 -0.94 16.40 15.05
N PRO A 400 -0.12 16.92 15.99
CA PRO A 400 -0.23 18.29 16.50
C PRO A 400 0.40 19.35 15.58
N LEU A 401 1.02 18.94 14.46
CA LEU A 401 1.63 19.84 13.47
C LEU A 401 0.75 20.04 12.22
N HIS A 402 -0.25 19.18 12.00
CA HIS A 402 -1.23 19.34 10.93
C HIS A 402 -1.86 20.73 10.96
N LYS A 403 -1.93 21.36 9.79
CA LYS A 403 -2.54 22.69 9.61
C LYS A 403 -3.67 22.53 8.59
N PRO A 404 -4.91 22.94 8.92
CA PRO A 404 -6.00 22.87 7.96
C PRO A 404 -5.62 23.65 6.70
N GLY A 405 -5.75 22.98 5.55
CA GLY A 405 -5.25 23.51 4.29
C GLY A 405 -5.94 24.83 3.95
N LYS A 406 -5.19 25.93 3.91
CA LYS A 406 -5.68 27.20 3.35
C LYS A 406 -6.12 26.92 1.92
N GLY A 407 -7.43 26.87 1.71
CA GLY A 407 -8.02 26.45 0.44
C GLY A 407 -7.51 27.32 -0.69
N LYS A 408 -6.59 26.79 -1.51
CA LYS A 408 -6.27 27.36 -2.81
C LYS A 408 -7.53 27.18 -3.66
N THR A 409 -8.31 28.25 -3.78
CA THR A 409 -9.35 28.37 -4.80
C THR A 409 -8.67 28.18 -6.15
N TRP A 410 -8.92 27.02 -6.76
CA TRP A 410 -8.53 26.75 -8.14
C TRP A 410 -9.44 27.56 -9.06
N ALA A 411 -9.18 28.87 -9.13
CA ALA A 411 -9.77 29.74 -10.13
C ALA A 411 -9.34 29.23 -11.51
N ALA A 412 -10.27 28.60 -12.22
CA ALA A 412 -10.03 28.16 -13.58
C ALA A 412 -9.80 29.39 -14.46
N SER A 413 -8.57 29.58 -14.93
CA SER A 413 -8.19 30.70 -15.79
C SER A 413 -8.66 30.45 -17.23
N THR A 414 -9.98 30.34 -17.42
CA THR A 414 -10.64 30.34 -18.72
C THR A 414 -10.91 31.78 -19.16
N GLU A 415 -9.96 32.41 -19.83
CA GLU A 415 -10.26 33.64 -20.58
C GLU A 415 -9.41 33.73 -21.85
N GLY A 416 -9.98 33.24 -22.95
CA GLY A 416 -9.43 33.35 -24.29
C GLY A 416 -10.08 34.51 -25.04
N ALA A 417 -9.41 35.67 -25.04
CA ALA A 417 -9.56 36.78 -25.99
C ALA A 417 -10.95 37.05 -26.61
N SER A 418 -11.85 37.72 -25.88
CA SER A 418 -12.82 38.64 -26.51
C SER A 418 -13.20 39.79 -25.57
N GLY A 419 -12.89 41.03 -25.98
CA GLY A 419 -13.13 42.22 -25.17
C GLY A 419 -12.05 43.27 -25.45
N ARG A 420 -12.41 44.33 -26.17
CA ARG A 420 -11.56 45.52 -26.33
C ARG A 420 -12.02 46.54 -25.31
N ASP A 421 -11.09 47.16 -24.58
CA ASP A 421 -11.33 48.51 -24.07
C ASP A 421 -10.04 49.35 -24.14
N ILE A 422 -10.17 50.67 -24.18
CA ILE A 422 -9.17 51.59 -24.74
C ILE A 422 -8.79 52.66 -23.71
N THR A 423 -7.70 52.43 -22.98
CA THR A 423 -7.01 53.47 -22.19
C THR A 423 -5.58 53.71 -22.67
N LYS A 424 -5.25 54.98 -22.88
CA LYS A 424 -4.10 55.45 -23.69
C LYS A 424 -2.77 55.41 -22.91
N PRO A 425 -1.67 54.83 -23.45
CA PRO A 425 -0.33 55.05 -22.90
C PRO A 425 0.16 56.47 -23.20
N LYS A 426 0.80 57.13 -22.22
CA LYS A 426 1.40 58.47 -22.43
C LYS A 426 2.71 58.35 -23.24
N LYS A 427 2.87 59.21 -24.24
CA LYS A 427 4.07 59.26 -25.10
C LYS A 427 5.31 59.65 -24.27
N LYS A 428 6.42 58.93 -24.47
CA LYS A 428 7.75 59.55 -24.53
C LYS A 428 8.29 59.36 -25.94
N VAL A 429 8.96 60.38 -26.47
CA VAL A 429 9.41 60.44 -27.86
C VAL A 429 10.92 60.24 -27.92
N LEU A 430 11.36 59.24 -28.67
CA LEU A 430 12.64 59.31 -29.39
C LEU A 430 12.34 59.28 -30.89
N ARG A 431 13.07 60.07 -31.66
CA ARG A 431 12.99 60.12 -33.13
C ARG A 431 14.01 59.14 -33.72
N HIS A 432 13.60 58.37 -34.73
CA HIS A 432 14.25 58.29 -36.05
C HIS A 432 13.25 57.69 -37.05
N GLN A 433 13.36 58.03 -38.34
CA GLN A 433 12.43 57.59 -39.40
C GLN A 433 13.03 56.51 -40.31
N PRO A 434 12.21 55.60 -40.88
CA PRO A 434 12.63 54.59 -41.84
C PRO A 434 12.42 54.99 -43.32
N LYS A 435 13.00 54.19 -44.23
CA LYS A 435 12.74 54.14 -45.68
C LYS A 435 12.64 52.65 -46.08
N GLN A 436 11.85 52.18 -47.07
CA GLN A 436 10.68 52.72 -47.77
C GLN A 436 9.98 51.55 -48.54
N LYS A 437 8.62 51.60 -48.71
CA LYS A 437 7.81 50.88 -49.76
C LYS A 437 7.79 49.32 -49.67
N SER A 438 6.83 48.53 -50.18
CA SER A 438 5.51 48.70 -50.84
C SER A 438 4.80 47.31 -50.98
N ALA A 439 3.47 47.12 -51.11
CA ALA A 439 2.31 48.01 -50.89
C ALA A 439 0.94 47.28 -50.73
N PHE A 440 0.33 46.74 -51.80
CA PHE A 440 -1.14 46.63 -52.04
C PHE A 440 -1.51 45.37 -52.89
N LYS A 441 -2.76 44.86 -53.03
CA LYS A 441 -4.03 44.88 -52.24
C LYS A 441 -5.00 43.78 -52.77
N VAL A 442 -6.17 43.57 -52.13
CA VAL A 442 -7.18 42.52 -52.44
C VAL A 442 -8.55 43.11 -52.85
N LYS A 443 -9.37 42.38 -53.66
CA LYS A 443 -10.86 42.48 -53.71
C LYS A 443 -11.56 41.26 -54.36
N THR A 444 -12.90 41.18 -54.25
CA THR A 444 -13.85 40.01 -54.45
C THR A 444 -15.04 40.40 -55.41
N PRO A 445 -16.28 39.78 -55.52
CA PRO A 445 -16.93 38.51 -55.04
C PRO A 445 -17.99 37.75 -55.99
N LYS A 446 -18.58 36.59 -55.53
CA LYS A 446 -19.90 35.89 -55.88
C LYS A 446 -20.19 35.27 -57.31
N GLU A 447 -21.24 34.44 -57.60
CA GLU A 447 -21.92 33.28 -56.91
C GLU A 447 -22.66 32.20 -57.82
N PRO A 448 -23.84 32.41 -58.49
CA PRO A 448 -24.96 31.42 -58.36
C PRO A 448 -25.83 30.90 -59.57
N LYS A 449 -26.13 29.57 -59.58
CA LYS A 449 -27.45 28.84 -59.71
C LYS A 449 -28.33 28.87 -61.02
N PRO A 450 -29.31 27.92 -61.26
CA PRO A 450 -29.55 26.54 -60.71
C PRO A 450 -30.17 25.40 -61.64
N LYS A 451 -29.89 24.10 -61.31
CA LYS A 451 -30.73 22.85 -61.44
C LYS A 451 -31.07 22.25 -62.87
N PRO A 452 -31.61 20.99 -63.04
CA PRO A 452 -32.08 19.94 -62.09
C PRO A 452 -31.65 18.42 -62.36
N LYS A 453 -32.19 17.46 -61.55
CA LYS A 453 -32.27 15.96 -61.70
C LYS A 453 -31.03 15.08 -61.29
N SER A 454 -31.20 13.73 -61.17
CA SER A 454 -30.23 12.75 -60.58
C SER A 454 -30.59 11.23 -60.76
N LYS A 455 -29.68 10.29 -60.33
CA LYS A 455 -29.67 8.78 -60.22
C LYS A 455 -28.50 8.08 -61.00
N PRO A 456 -28.09 6.79 -60.79
CA PRO A 456 -27.09 6.40 -59.77
C PRO A 456 -25.89 5.48 -60.22
N LEU A 457 -25.05 5.06 -59.26
CA LEU A 457 -23.73 4.35 -59.31
C LEU A 457 -23.60 2.96 -59.99
N PRO A 458 -22.38 2.60 -60.44
CA PRO A 458 -21.70 1.36 -59.95
C PRO A 458 -20.17 1.50 -59.63
N LYS A 459 -19.48 0.38 -59.29
CA LYS A 459 -18.06 0.27 -58.86
C LYS A 459 -17.17 -0.42 -59.91
N LEU A 460 -15.83 -0.24 -59.90
CA LEU A 460 -14.86 -1.09 -60.64
C LEU A 460 -13.43 -1.15 -60.02
N LYS A 461 -12.49 -1.92 -60.63
CA LYS A 461 -11.23 -2.42 -60.02
C LYS A 461 -10.02 -2.51 -60.98
N LEU A 462 -8.80 -2.29 -60.42
CA LEU A 462 -7.50 -2.98 -60.67
C LEU A 462 -6.71 -2.88 -62.02
N LYS A 463 -5.37 -2.72 -61.86
CA LYS A 463 -4.24 -3.36 -62.63
C LYS A 463 -3.88 -2.83 -64.06
N PRO A 464 -2.72 -3.19 -64.69
CA PRO A 464 -1.53 -3.96 -64.24
C PRO A 464 -0.11 -3.26 -64.48
N PRO A 465 0.96 -3.77 -65.19
CA PRO A 465 2.28 -3.97 -64.52
C PRO A 465 3.63 -3.78 -65.33
N ARG A 466 4.78 -4.15 -64.68
CA ARG A 466 6.04 -4.81 -65.18
C ARG A 466 7.34 -4.00 -65.56
N LYS A 467 8.42 -4.39 -64.84
CA LYS A 467 9.79 -4.81 -65.28
C LYS A 467 10.78 -3.86 -66.00
N SER A 468 12.07 -4.01 -65.65
CA SER A 468 13.26 -3.66 -66.47
C SER A 468 14.36 -4.75 -66.41
N LYS A 469 15.54 -4.49 -67.03
CA LYS A 469 16.61 -5.47 -67.42
C LYS A 469 18.00 -5.02 -66.86
N LEU A 470 19.13 -5.75 -66.92
CA LEU A 470 19.46 -7.09 -67.49
C LEU A 470 20.62 -7.82 -66.72
N LYS A 471 21.86 -7.74 -67.23
CA LYS A 471 23.20 -8.35 -66.91
C LYS A 471 24.26 -7.46 -67.67
N PRO A 472 25.62 -7.65 -67.67
CA PRO A 472 26.42 -8.84 -67.28
C PRO A 472 27.85 -8.69 -66.66
N LYS A 473 28.32 -9.83 -66.11
CA LYS A 473 29.70 -10.41 -66.08
C LYS A 473 30.97 -9.52 -65.96
N LEU A 474 31.85 -9.84 -64.98
CA LEU A 474 33.21 -10.35 -65.30
C LEU A 474 33.90 -11.29 -64.24
N LYS A 475 35.16 -11.07 -63.80
CA LYS A 475 36.13 -12.18 -63.50
C LYS A 475 37.03 -12.12 -62.24
N THR A 476 37.23 -13.32 -61.65
CA THR A 476 38.44 -13.96 -61.03
C THR A 476 39.61 -13.16 -60.39
N LYS A 477 39.90 -13.45 -59.09
CA LYS A 477 41.16 -13.96 -58.44
C LYS A 477 40.98 -14.04 -56.89
N VAL A 478 41.67 -14.85 -56.05
CA VAL A 478 42.21 -16.21 -56.23
C VAL A 478 42.19 -17.07 -54.91
N HIS A 479 43.30 -17.42 -54.26
CA HIS A 479 43.45 -18.36 -53.10
C HIS A 479 44.81 -18.15 -52.37
N PRO A 480 45.17 -18.79 -51.21
CA PRO A 480 44.87 -20.17 -50.73
C PRO A 480 44.25 -20.31 -49.31
N GLN A 481 43.41 -21.32 -49.04
CA GLN A 481 43.63 -22.62 -48.33
C GLN A 481 44.03 -22.54 -46.83
N SER A 482 43.55 -23.40 -45.91
CA SER A 482 42.75 -24.65 -46.00
C SER A 482 41.51 -24.59 -45.06
N GLN A 483 40.81 -25.60 -44.52
CA GLN A 483 40.89 -27.08 -44.50
C GLN A 483 39.47 -27.71 -44.34
N ARG A 484 39.32 -29.04 -44.53
CA ARG A 484 38.06 -29.85 -44.55
C ARG A 484 38.41 -31.33 -44.89
N PRO A 485 37.48 -32.31 -45.10
CA PRO A 485 36.06 -32.54 -44.68
C PRO A 485 35.95 -33.98 -44.04
N PRO A 486 34.93 -34.89 -44.22
CA PRO A 486 33.57 -34.79 -44.78
C PRO A 486 32.40 -35.47 -44.00
N HIS A 487 31.18 -35.14 -44.44
CA HIS A 487 29.95 -35.92 -44.21
C HIS A 487 29.59 -36.75 -45.45
N TYR A 488 28.74 -37.78 -45.27
CA TYR A 488 27.87 -38.32 -46.33
C TYR A 488 26.39 -38.36 -45.88
N LYS A 489 25.47 -38.41 -46.85
CA LYS A 489 24.02 -38.63 -46.68
C LYS A 489 23.64 -40.02 -47.20
N LEU A 490 22.52 -40.58 -46.72
CA LEU A 490 21.74 -41.57 -47.47
C LEU A 490 20.24 -41.54 -47.11
N HIS A 491 19.41 -42.15 -47.96
CA HIS A 491 17.97 -42.37 -47.78
C HIS A 491 17.70 -43.88 -47.60
N LEU A 492 16.61 -44.27 -46.93
CA LEU A 492 15.51 -45.15 -47.40
C LEU A 492 14.46 -45.27 -46.26
N LYS A 493 13.15 -45.14 -46.54
CA LYS A 493 12.14 -46.20 -46.82
C LYS A 493 12.00 -47.29 -45.74
N SER A 494 10.78 -47.42 -45.21
CA SER A 494 10.29 -48.55 -44.41
C SER A 494 9.46 -49.54 -45.26
N PRO A 495 9.39 -50.83 -44.89
CA PRO A 495 8.62 -51.86 -45.61
C PRO A 495 7.31 -52.27 -44.92
N SER A 496 6.42 -52.94 -45.66
CA SER A 496 5.29 -53.74 -45.13
C SER A 496 4.86 -54.82 -46.12
N ILE A 497 4.41 -55.98 -45.61
CA ILE A 497 3.73 -57.08 -46.33
C ILE A 497 2.99 -57.96 -45.30
N SER A 498 2.05 -58.83 -45.70
CA SER A 498 1.19 -59.55 -44.74
C SER A 498 0.54 -60.84 -45.25
N GLY A 499 0.54 -61.89 -44.44
CA GLY A 499 -0.29 -63.11 -44.50
C GLY A 499 -0.07 -63.99 -43.26
N THR A 500 -0.89 -64.98 -42.89
CA THR A 500 -2.24 -65.42 -43.33
C THR A 500 -2.72 -66.59 -42.44
N SER A 501 -3.86 -66.50 -41.72
CA SER A 501 -4.75 -67.63 -41.30
C SER A 501 -5.89 -67.19 -40.32
N ARG A 502 -6.67 -68.14 -39.76
CA ARG A 502 -8.05 -68.05 -39.19
C ARG A 502 -8.21 -69.11 -38.05
N PRO A 503 -9.33 -69.22 -37.28
CA PRO A 503 -10.41 -68.27 -36.91
C PRO A 503 -10.82 -68.34 -35.39
N GLU A 504 -12.04 -67.85 -35.05
CA GLU A 504 -12.86 -68.09 -33.82
C GLU A 504 -12.46 -67.41 -32.48
N SER A 505 -13.37 -66.95 -31.60
CA SER A 505 -14.86 -66.93 -31.57
C SER A 505 -15.47 -65.64 -30.93
N GLN A 506 -16.80 -65.55 -30.78
CA GLN A 506 -17.62 -64.38 -30.32
C GLN A 506 -18.38 -64.69 -28.99
N PRO A 507 -19.29 -63.85 -28.36
CA PRO A 507 -20.05 -62.65 -28.82
C PRO A 507 -20.01 -61.38 -27.90
N GLN A 508 -20.24 -60.15 -28.38
CA GLN A 508 -21.47 -59.26 -28.36
C GLN A 508 -22.04 -58.90 -26.95
N VAL A 509 -22.58 -57.69 -26.66
CA VAL A 509 -23.73 -56.97 -27.28
C VAL A 509 -23.69 -55.43 -27.08
N GLN A 510 -24.33 -54.66 -27.96
CA GLN A 510 -24.87 -53.29 -27.75
C GLN A 510 -26.34 -53.22 -28.22
N PRO A 511 -27.09 -52.13 -27.96
CA PRO A 511 -27.35 -51.24 -29.10
C PRO A 511 -27.36 -49.72 -28.80
N SER A 512 -27.34 -48.94 -29.88
CA SER A 512 -27.37 -47.47 -29.94
C SER A 512 -28.77 -46.88 -30.07
N PHE A 513 -28.91 -45.53 -30.08
CA PHE A 513 -29.51 -44.84 -31.25
C PHE A 513 -29.10 -43.36 -31.35
N LYS A 514 -29.37 -42.74 -32.52
CA LYS A 514 -29.11 -41.33 -32.88
C LYS A 514 -30.27 -40.77 -33.72
N SER A 515 -30.48 -39.47 -33.70
CA SER A 515 -31.01 -38.73 -34.86
C SER A 515 -30.54 -37.26 -34.87
N LYS A 516 -30.89 -36.50 -35.92
CA LYS A 516 -30.55 -35.08 -36.16
C LYS A 516 -31.73 -34.39 -36.86
N SER A 517 -31.74 -33.04 -36.87
CA SER A 517 -32.28 -32.12 -37.91
C SER A 517 -33.26 -31.06 -37.35
N ARG A 518 -33.56 -29.90 -37.99
CA ARG A 518 -32.75 -28.80 -38.60
C ARG A 518 -33.73 -27.71 -39.10
N GLN A 519 -33.40 -26.41 -38.97
CA GLN A 519 -34.04 -25.26 -39.69
C GLN A 519 -35.54 -24.98 -39.36
N THR A 520 -36.19 -23.83 -39.63
CA THR A 520 -35.89 -22.36 -39.57
C THR A 520 -37.25 -21.59 -39.57
N ILE A 521 -37.28 -20.24 -39.69
CA ILE A 521 -38.47 -19.36 -39.93
C ILE A 521 -39.29 -19.00 -38.65
N SER A 522 -39.82 -17.79 -38.40
CA SER A 522 -39.47 -16.42 -38.87
C SER A 522 -40.15 -15.30 -38.02
N GLN A 523 -39.45 -14.17 -37.85
CA GLN A 523 -39.91 -12.76 -37.67
C GLN A 523 -41.13 -12.32 -36.82
N ASN A 524 -40.85 -11.34 -35.93
CA ASN A 524 -41.62 -10.10 -35.65
C ASN A 524 -42.99 -10.22 -34.90
N HIS A 525 -43.58 -9.16 -34.30
CA HIS A 525 -43.33 -7.70 -34.29
C HIS A 525 -43.73 -7.05 -32.94
N ASN A 526 -43.16 -5.85 -32.64
CA ASN A 526 -43.66 -4.79 -31.73
C ASN A 526 -43.74 -5.08 -30.19
N LEU A 527 -43.27 -4.22 -29.27
CA LEU A 527 -43.38 -2.77 -29.00
C LEU A 527 -44.65 -2.33 -28.24
N SER A 528 -44.50 -1.97 -26.96
CA SER A 528 -44.93 -0.66 -26.39
C SER A 528 -44.50 -0.50 -24.92
N ARG A 529 -44.80 0.66 -24.31
CA ARG A 529 -44.40 1.08 -22.94
C ARG A 529 -45.58 0.98 -21.96
N SER A 530 -45.34 0.82 -20.66
CA SER A 530 -45.78 1.79 -19.61
C SER A 530 -45.51 1.32 -18.17
N ARG A 531 -45.70 2.24 -17.20
CA ARG A 531 -45.58 2.14 -15.74
C ARG A 531 -46.25 3.41 -15.16
N PRO A 532 -46.73 3.49 -13.90
CA PRO A 532 -47.17 2.49 -12.91
C PRO A 532 -48.72 2.54 -12.71
N PRO A 533 -49.30 1.92 -11.66
CA PRO A 533 -49.80 2.76 -10.56
C PRO A 533 -49.79 2.13 -9.12
N GLN A 534 -50.17 2.97 -8.16
CA GLN A 534 -50.59 2.79 -6.75
C GLN A 534 -51.54 4.00 -6.46
N PRO A 535 -52.39 4.09 -5.40
CA PRO A 535 -52.37 3.33 -4.13
C PRO A 535 -53.76 2.92 -3.53
N LYS A 536 -53.73 2.46 -2.26
CA LYS A 536 -54.80 2.42 -1.22
C LYS A 536 -55.74 1.20 -1.14
N SER A 537 -55.72 0.55 0.04
CA SER A 537 -56.90 0.37 0.90
C SER A 537 -56.48 0.06 2.35
N LYS A 538 -57.42 0.14 3.31
CA LYS A 538 -57.28 -0.35 4.70
C LYS A 538 -58.01 -1.70 4.83
N THR A 539 -57.75 -2.47 5.90
CA THR A 539 -58.75 -2.98 6.88
C THR A 539 -58.04 -3.83 7.96
N GLN A 540 -58.61 -3.92 9.16
CA GLN A 540 -58.11 -4.73 10.29
C GLN A 540 -58.61 -6.18 10.21
N LEU A 541 -57.91 -7.10 10.88
CA LEU A 541 -58.57 -8.26 11.49
C LEU A 541 -57.75 -8.74 12.70
N GLU A 542 -58.37 -8.76 13.88
CA GLU A 542 -57.87 -9.49 15.05
C GLU A 542 -58.39 -10.92 15.00
N LEU A 543 -57.68 -11.87 15.63
CA LEU A 543 -58.32 -13.05 16.21
C LEU A 543 -57.64 -13.45 17.52
N HIS A 544 -58.45 -13.80 18.51
CA HIS A 544 -58.03 -14.14 19.87
C HIS A 544 -57.40 -15.54 19.98
N LEU A 545 -56.55 -15.72 20.99
CA LEU A 545 -56.35 -17.02 21.66
C LEU A 545 -56.36 -16.80 23.18
N LYS A 546 -57.21 -17.54 23.89
CA LYS A 546 -57.47 -17.37 25.34
C LYS A 546 -56.58 -18.29 26.19
N SER A 547 -56.37 -17.87 27.44
CA SER A 547 -55.59 -18.57 28.46
C SER A 547 -56.33 -19.75 29.12
N LYS A 548 -55.59 -20.60 29.84
CA LYS A 548 -56.12 -21.49 30.88
C LYS A 548 -55.33 -21.37 32.19
N SER A 549 -56.05 -21.17 33.29
CA SER A 549 -55.60 -21.31 34.69
C SER A 549 -55.43 -22.81 35.08
N LYS A 550 -55.01 -23.29 36.27
CA LYS A 550 -55.01 -22.90 37.72
C LYS A 550 -53.93 -23.79 38.42
N ARG A 551 -53.47 -23.63 39.68
CA ARG A 551 -53.32 -22.50 40.64
C ARG A 551 -52.65 -23.08 41.93
N THR A 552 -51.48 -22.59 42.32
CA THR A 552 -50.68 -23.05 43.49
C THR A 552 -49.80 -21.88 44.00
N VAL A 553 -49.13 -21.85 45.16
CA VAL A 553 -49.27 -22.40 46.55
C VAL A 553 -48.35 -21.47 47.38
N SER A 554 -48.76 -20.72 48.42
CA SER A 554 -49.29 -21.07 49.76
C SER A 554 -48.23 -21.64 50.73
N ARG A 555 -47.84 -21.00 51.85
CA ARG A 555 -48.13 -19.65 52.41
C ARG A 555 -47.22 -19.40 53.65
N TYR A 556 -46.91 -18.13 53.98
CA TYR A 556 -46.31 -17.68 55.26
C TYR A 556 -44.86 -18.18 55.58
N GLN A 557 -44.12 -17.60 56.53
CA GLN A 557 -44.39 -16.50 57.50
C GLN A 557 -43.20 -15.52 57.63
N ASN A 558 -43.20 -14.62 58.63
CA ASN A 558 -42.29 -13.46 58.74
C ASN A 558 -41.66 -13.34 60.17
N MET A 559 -40.63 -12.48 60.30
CA MET A 559 -39.97 -11.95 61.51
C MET A 559 -38.83 -12.74 62.19
N SER A 560 -37.59 -12.23 62.05
CA SER A 560 -36.74 -11.76 63.17
C SER A 560 -35.56 -10.91 62.66
N GLN A 561 -34.98 -10.05 63.51
CA GLN A 561 -33.85 -9.11 63.24
C GLN A 561 -32.49 -9.76 63.66
N PRO A 562 -31.30 -9.09 63.64
CA PRO A 562 -30.92 -7.75 63.14
C PRO A 562 -29.64 -7.72 62.25
N GLU A 563 -29.15 -6.49 61.98
CA GLU A 563 -27.87 -6.03 61.40
C GLU A 563 -26.82 -7.03 60.87
N MET A 564 -26.37 -6.80 59.62
CA MET A 564 -25.04 -7.20 59.14
C MET A 564 -24.50 -6.21 58.08
N LEU A 565 -23.18 -5.98 58.10
CA LEU A 565 -22.48 -4.89 57.42
C LEU A 565 -22.37 -5.03 55.88
N LEU A 566 -22.25 -3.89 55.19
CA LEU A 566 -21.90 -3.79 53.75
C LEU A 566 -20.46 -4.24 53.46
N PRO A 567 -20.22 -5.13 52.48
CA PRO A 567 -18.91 -5.33 51.87
C PRO A 567 -18.81 -4.64 50.49
N THR A 568 -18.13 -3.48 50.48
CA THR A 568 -17.23 -2.95 49.43
C THR A 568 -17.53 -3.19 47.93
N SER A 569 -17.59 -2.09 47.19
CA SER A 569 -17.64 -2.00 45.72
C SER A 569 -16.44 -2.60 44.97
N HIS A 570 -16.65 -3.04 43.73
CA HIS A 570 -15.57 -3.45 42.82
C HIS A 570 -14.69 -2.27 42.35
N PRO A 571 -13.39 -2.47 42.11
CA PRO A 571 -12.44 -1.39 41.80
C PRO A 571 -12.43 -1.00 40.30
N GLN A 572 -13.58 -0.58 39.76
CA GLN A 572 -13.66 -0.02 38.40
C GLN A 572 -14.19 1.43 38.36
N ASP A 573 -15.07 1.83 39.28
CA ASP A 573 -15.73 3.16 39.23
C ASP A 573 -14.90 4.32 39.85
N LEU A 574 -13.80 4.02 40.55
CA LEU A 574 -12.99 5.02 41.27
C LEU A 574 -12.16 5.96 40.36
N TRP A 575 -12.14 5.75 39.04
CA TRP A 575 -11.32 6.54 38.11
C TRP A 575 -11.88 7.93 37.76
N LEU A 576 -13.15 8.24 38.10
CA LEU A 576 -13.83 9.48 37.69
C LEU A 576 -13.48 10.74 38.50
N GLN A 577 -12.78 10.64 39.63
CA GLN A 577 -12.54 11.78 40.54
C GLN A 577 -11.13 12.41 40.47
N SER A 578 -10.30 11.97 39.52
CA SER A 578 -9.08 12.70 39.16
C SER A 578 -9.37 13.71 38.04
N SER A 579 -8.75 14.90 38.09
CA SER A 579 -8.87 15.92 37.03
C SER A 579 -8.09 15.51 35.78
N GLN A 580 -8.64 14.54 35.04
CA GLN A 580 -8.05 14.00 33.82
C GLN A 580 -7.76 15.11 32.80
N PRO A 581 -6.58 15.09 32.12
CA PRO A 581 -6.25 16.12 31.13
C PRO A 581 -7.30 16.17 30.01
N VAL A 582 -7.87 17.34 29.78
CA VAL A 582 -8.87 17.53 28.70
C VAL A 582 -8.17 17.44 27.34
N TRP A 583 -8.73 16.65 26.42
CA TRP A 583 -8.21 16.54 25.06
C TRP A 583 -8.37 17.84 24.28
N ASP A 584 -7.30 18.29 23.62
CA ASP A 584 -7.37 19.40 22.67
C ASP A 584 -7.97 18.91 21.35
N THR A 585 -9.28 19.07 21.21
CA THR A 585 -10.06 18.66 20.02
C THR A 585 -9.71 19.44 18.76
N SER A 586 -8.79 20.42 18.80
CA SER A 586 -8.23 21.04 17.58
C SER A 586 -7.10 20.21 16.94
N ILE A 587 -6.48 19.28 17.67
CA ILE A 587 -5.43 18.38 17.17
C ILE A 587 -6.05 17.37 16.19
N GLN A 588 -5.40 17.16 15.03
CA GLN A 588 -5.76 16.09 14.11
C GLN A 588 -5.43 14.75 14.76
N ALA A 589 -6.46 13.99 15.11
CA ALA A 589 -6.31 12.65 15.65
C ALA A 589 -7.47 11.75 15.23
N ALA A 590 -7.24 10.45 15.22
CA ALA A 590 -8.34 9.47 15.17
C ALA A 590 -7.98 8.19 15.92
N ILE A 591 -9.01 7.60 16.52
CA ILE A 591 -8.92 6.34 17.27
C ILE A 591 -10.16 5.50 16.97
N ARG A 592 -9.99 4.19 16.92
CA ARG A 592 -11.06 3.21 16.91
C ARG A 592 -10.96 2.30 18.14
N VAL A 593 -12.08 2.05 18.81
CA VAL A 593 -12.22 1.05 19.88
C VAL A 593 -13.48 0.22 19.63
N GLY A 594 -13.33 -1.09 19.41
CA GLY A 594 -14.42 -1.99 19.02
C GLY A 594 -15.11 -1.52 17.73
N ASP A 595 -16.40 -1.22 17.82
CA ASP A 595 -17.19 -0.69 16.70
C ASP A 595 -17.00 0.82 16.48
N TRP A 596 -16.53 1.57 17.48
CA TRP A 596 -16.61 3.03 17.49
C TRP A 596 -15.32 3.68 17.03
N LYS A 597 -15.43 4.69 16.15
CA LYS A 597 -14.31 5.49 15.66
C LYS A 597 -14.58 6.98 15.94
N LEU A 598 -13.65 7.62 16.65
CA LEU A 598 -13.62 9.05 16.91
C LEU A 598 -12.56 9.70 16.02
N LEU A 599 -12.88 10.88 15.48
CA LEU A 599 -11.91 11.76 14.80
C LEU A 599 -11.98 13.16 15.43
N THR A 600 -10.83 13.83 15.60
CA THR A 600 -10.74 15.22 16.08
C THR A 600 -9.91 16.11 15.15
N GLY A 601 -10.02 17.42 15.31
CA GLY A 601 -9.28 18.42 14.55
C GLY A 601 -9.82 18.60 13.12
N ASP A 602 -8.92 18.62 12.14
CA ASP A 602 -9.23 18.49 10.72
C ASP A 602 -8.82 17.08 10.24
N PRO A 603 -9.74 16.12 10.05
CA PRO A 603 -9.42 14.76 9.57
C PRO A 603 -8.99 14.71 8.09
N GLY A 604 -8.96 15.85 7.41
CA GLY A 604 -8.69 15.97 5.98
C GLY A 604 -9.96 15.86 5.12
N HIS A 605 -9.76 15.84 3.81
CA HIS A 605 -10.80 15.95 2.78
C HIS A 605 -11.84 14.81 2.79
N GLY A 606 -12.95 15.02 3.49
CA GLY A 606 -13.98 14.01 3.80
C GLY A 606 -15.15 13.88 2.83
N ASP A 607 -14.95 14.07 1.53
CA ASP A 607 -15.94 13.72 0.50
C ASP A 607 -15.92 12.21 0.19
N TRP A 608 -17.06 11.67 -0.22
CA TRP A 608 -17.11 10.38 -0.93
C TRP A 608 -16.81 10.60 -2.41
N VAL A 609 -15.85 9.87 -2.95
CA VAL A 609 -15.45 10.00 -4.36
C VAL A 609 -15.87 8.74 -5.12
N PRO A 610 -17.06 8.73 -5.77
CA PRO A 610 -17.50 7.61 -6.59
C PRO A 610 -16.53 7.28 -7.73
N PRO A 611 -16.62 6.08 -8.31
CA PRO A 611 -15.78 5.68 -9.43
C PRO A 611 -15.92 6.67 -10.60
N GLN A 612 -14.80 7.00 -11.24
CA GLN A 612 -14.75 8.07 -12.25
C GLN A 612 -15.25 7.57 -13.62
N VAL A 613 -16.54 7.23 -13.69
CA VAL A 613 -17.17 6.53 -14.84
C VAL A 613 -17.18 7.40 -16.10
N LEU A 614 -17.48 8.71 -15.99
CA LEU A 614 -17.49 9.65 -17.11
C LEU A 614 -16.30 10.63 -17.06
N PRO A 615 -15.83 11.14 -18.20
CA PRO A 615 -14.67 12.02 -18.26
C PRO A 615 -15.02 13.49 -17.98
N THR A 616 -16.31 13.84 -18.04
CA THR A 616 -16.84 15.21 -18.04
C THR A 616 -18.16 15.30 -17.26
N PHE A 617 -18.23 14.70 -16.07
CA PHE A 617 -19.30 15.06 -15.12
C PHE A 617 -19.05 16.50 -14.62
N PRO A 618 -20.02 17.43 -14.73
CA PRO A 618 -19.88 18.76 -14.15
C PRO A 618 -19.76 18.68 -12.62
N GLY A 619 -19.10 19.67 -12.02
CA GLY A 619 -18.88 19.76 -10.57
C GLY A 619 -20.16 19.63 -9.72
N SER A 620 -21.32 19.98 -10.29
CA SER A 620 -22.63 19.92 -9.67
C SER A 620 -23.14 18.51 -9.33
N TRP A 621 -22.67 17.43 -9.97
CA TRP A 621 -23.14 16.07 -9.62
C TRP A 621 -22.43 15.47 -8.39
N TRP A 622 -21.18 15.86 -8.12
CA TRP A 622 -20.54 15.61 -6.83
C TRP A 622 -21.30 16.31 -5.69
N SER A 623 -21.89 17.48 -5.98
CA SER A 623 -22.78 18.18 -5.05
C SER A 623 -24.12 17.47 -4.80
N LEU A 624 -24.49 16.43 -5.55
CA LEU A 624 -25.80 15.76 -5.39
C LEU A 624 -25.83 14.81 -4.19
N GLU A 625 -24.79 14.01 -3.98
CA GLU A 625 -24.62 13.25 -2.72
C GLU A 625 -24.28 14.20 -1.55
N ARG A 626 -23.54 15.28 -1.83
CA ARG A 626 -23.30 16.37 -0.88
C ARG A 626 -24.61 17.03 -0.41
N SER A 627 -25.62 17.15 -1.28
CA SER A 627 -26.91 17.79 -0.99
C SER A 627 -27.65 17.11 0.15
N ILE A 628 -27.76 15.78 0.12
CA ILE A 628 -28.50 14.99 1.11
C ILE A 628 -27.87 15.12 2.51
N ALA A 629 -26.54 15.24 2.59
CA ALA A 629 -25.82 15.50 3.85
C ALA A 629 -25.76 16.98 4.27
N SER A 630 -26.04 17.93 3.36
CA SER A 630 -25.87 19.38 3.60
C SER A 630 -27.15 20.12 3.99
N PHE A 631 -28.22 19.42 4.38
CA PHE A 631 -29.39 20.05 5.03
C PHE A 631 -29.09 20.58 6.44
N HIS A 632 -27.91 20.28 6.98
CA HIS A 632 -27.30 21.06 8.05
C HIS A 632 -26.21 21.97 7.49
N LYS A 633 -26.23 23.25 7.90
CA LYS A 633 -25.19 24.23 7.53
C LYS A 633 -23.80 23.64 7.87
N PRO A 634 -22.78 23.82 7.01
CA PRO A 634 -21.40 23.51 7.39
C PRO A 634 -21.00 24.45 8.52
N SER A 635 -21.04 23.96 9.76
CA SER A 635 -20.56 24.69 10.92
C SER A 635 -19.05 24.87 10.78
N THR A 636 -18.59 26.12 10.73
CA THR A 636 -17.21 26.52 10.42
C THR A 636 -16.17 26.11 11.47
N HIS A 637 -16.58 25.29 12.45
CA HIS A 637 -15.84 24.91 13.65
C HIS A 637 -16.04 23.45 14.08
N LYS A 638 -16.71 22.58 13.29
CA LYS A 638 -16.83 21.16 13.67
C LYS A 638 -15.44 20.50 13.63
N ASN A 639 -15.05 19.92 14.76
CA ASN A 639 -13.72 19.35 15.03
C ASN A 639 -13.79 18.04 15.83
N ILE A 640 -14.97 17.41 15.88
CA ILE A 640 -15.24 16.10 16.50
C ILE A 640 -16.23 15.37 15.58
N TRP A 641 -15.99 14.09 15.31
CA TRP A 641 -16.96 13.19 14.68
C TRP A 641 -16.88 11.82 15.33
N LEU A 642 -18.01 11.12 15.43
CA LEU A 642 -18.10 9.76 15.97
C LEU A 642 -18.93 8.86 15.04
N PHE A 643 -18.38 7.72 14.66
CA PHE A 643 -19.07 6.72 13.84
C PHE A 643 -19.06 5.34 14.51
N ASN A 644 -20.12 4.56 14.27
CA ASN A 644 -20.08 3.11 14.48
C ASN A 644 -19.71 2.46 13.14
N ILE A 645 -18.44 2.08 12.97
CA ILE A 645 -17.86 1.57 11.72
C ILE A 645 -18.37 0.16 11.36
N THR A 646 -18.92 -0.58 12.32
CA THR A 646 -19.51 -1.90 12.08
C THR A 646 -20.90 -1.80 11.46
N ALA A 647 -21.69 -0.79 11.85
CA ALA A 647 -23.00 -0.48 11.27
C ALA A 647 -22.94 0.47 10.07
N ASP A 648 -22.02 1.45 10.10
CA ASP A 648 -21.76 2.45 9.07
C ASP A 648 -20.27 2.49 8.69
N PRO A 649 -19.79 1.50 7.91
CA PRO A 649 -18.41 1.47 7.41
C PRO A 649 -18.12 2.56 6.37
N CYS A 650 -19.08 3.44 6.06
CA CYS A 650 -18.94 4.53 5.11
C CYS A 650 -18.87 5.90 5.78
N GLU A 651 -18.94 6.00 7.11
CA GLU A 651 -18.89 7.26 7.90
C GLU A 651 -19.95 8.29 7.46
N ARG A 652 -21.15 7.83 7.08
CA ARG A 652 -22.28 8.62 6.56
C ARG A 652 -23.11 9.30 7.65
N ARG A 653 -23.29 8.66 8.81
CA ARG A 653 -24.06 9.19 9.95
C ARG A 653 -23.14 9.39 11.14
N ASP A 654 -22.81 10.65 11.39
CA ASP A 654 -22.15 11.08 12.62
C ASP A 654 -23.10 10.97 13.81
N LEU A 655 -22.55 10.53 14.95
CA LEU A 655 -23.23 10.23 16.20
C LEU A 655 -22.65 11.04 17.37
N SER A 656 -21.72 11.98 17.14
CA SER A 656 -21.04 12.77 18.20
C SER A 656 -22.02 13.35 19.21
N ASP A 657 -23.06 13.99 18.69
CA ASP A 657 -24.03 14.77 19.44
C ASP A 657 -25.11 13.85 20.08
N GLN A 658 -25.22 12.62 19.58
CA GLN A 658 -26.15 11.59 20.06
C GLN A 658 -25.52 10.66 21.12
N ARG A 659 -24.19 10.57 21.18
CA ARG A 659 -23.43 9.65 22.05
C ARG A 659 -22.22 10.33 22.73
N PRO A 660 -22.43 11.42 23.51
CA PRO A 660 -21.35 12.10 24.24
C PRO A 660 -20.62 11.15 25.23
N ASP A 661 -21.31 10.13 25.73
CA ASP A 661 -20.75 9.07 26.58
C ASP A 661 -19.65 8.24 25.87
N VAL A 662 -19.76 8.07 24.55
CA VAL A 662 -18.75 7.39 23.74
C VAL A 662 -17.64 8.37 23.36
N VAL A 663 -18.00 9.61 23.00
CA VAL A 663 -17.03 10.69 22.71
C VAL A 663 -16.08 10.89 23.88
N GLN A 664 -16.58 11.08 25.10
CA GLN A 664 -15.75 11.32 26.29
C GLN A 664 -14.79 10.15 26.58
N ARG A 665 -15.25 8.90 26.43
CA ARG A 665 -14.42 7.70 26.60
C ARG A 665 -13.31 7.60 25.55
N LEU A 666 -13.60 7.92 24.30
CA LEU A 666 -12.60 7.89 23.21
C LEU A 666 -11.62 9.07 23.28
N LEU A 667 -12.07 10.25 23.74
CA LEU A 667 -11.17 11.36 24.07
C LEU A 667 -10.21 10.98 25.21
N ALA A 668 -10.67 10.28 26.25
CA ALA A 668 -9.80 9.78 27.32
C ALA A 668 -8.76 8.76 26.83
N ARG A 669 -9.12 7.88 25.86
CA ARG A 669 -8.13 7.01 25.20
C ARG A 669 -7.10 7.80 24.37
N LEU A 670 -7.49 8.88 23.68
CA LEU A 670 -6.55 9.76 22.98
C LEU A 670 -5.57 10.44 23.97
N VAL A 671 -6.06 10.92 25.11
CA VAL A 671 -5.23 11.50 26.19
C VAL A 671 -4.19 10.48 26.67
N HIS A 672 -4.62 9.25 26.96
CA HIS A 672 -3.74 8.15 27.36
C HIS A 672 -2.67 7.82 26.31
N TYR A 673 -3.04 7.68 25.03
CA TYR A 673 -2.05 7.46 23.97
C TYR A 673 -1.05 8.62 23.86
N ASN A 674 -1.52 9.86 23.97
CA ASN A 674 -0.66 11.05 23.93
C ASN A 674 0.28 11.18 25.14
N GLN A 675 -0.04 10.59 26.30
CA GLN A 675 0.90 10.46 27.43
C GLN A 675 2.07 9.52 27.12
N THR A 676 1.91 8.58 26.19
CA THR A 676 3.00 7.69 25.73
C THR A 676 3.78 8.24 24.53
N ALA A 677 3.37 9.38 23.97
CA ALA A 677 3.90 9.87 22.70
C ALA A 677 5.27 10.55 22.84
N VAL A 678 6.23 10.16 21.98
CA VAL A 678 7.47 10.90 21.78
C VAL A 678 7.22 12.18 20.97
N GLN A 679 8.12 13.16 21.06
CA GLN A 679 7.99 14.39 20.28
C GLN A 679 8.07 14.09 18.76
N VAL A 680 7.22 14.78 17.98
CA VAL A 680 7.25 14.73 16.52
C VAL A 680 8.62 15.20 16.00
N TYR A 681 9.32 14.33 15.28
CA TYR A 681 10.62 14.62 14.66
C TYR A 681 10.41 14.94 13.18
N PHE A 682 10.39 16.23 12.86
CA PHE A 682 10.21 16.73 11.49
C PHE A 682 11.21 17.86 11.20
N PRO A 683 12.48 17.52 10.87
CA PRO A 683 13.53 18.50 10.63
C PRO A 683 13.26 19.29 9.33
N PRO A 684 13.89 20.48 9.17
CA PRO A 684 13.93 21.17 7.88
C PRO A 684 14.72 20.35 6.85
N ASP A 685 14.64 20.76 5.59
CA ASP A 685 15.43 20.20 4.50
C ASP A 685 16.91 20.60 4.62
N ASP A 686 17.84 19.66 4.41
CA ASP A 686 19.28 19.87 4.44
C ASP A 686 19.82 20.11 3.01
N PRO A 687 20.40 21.29 2.70
CA PRO A 687 20.95 21.57 1.37
C PRO A 687 22.07 20.62 0.93
N ARG A 688 22.74 19.91 1.86
CA ARG A 688 23.74 18.87 1.55
C ARG A 688 23.14 17.65 0.86
N ALA A 689 21.82 17.48 0.90
CA ALA A 689 21.12 16.39 0.22
C ALA A 689 21.03 16.54 -1.31
N ASN A 690 21.51 17.65 -1.90
CA ASN A 690 21.33 17.92 -3.33
C ASN A 690 22.03 16.87 -4.21
N PRO A 691 21.32 16.09 -5.05
CA PRO A 691 21.91 15.09 -5.94
C PRO A 691 23.02 15.63 -6.86
N ASP A 692 23.03 16.91 -7.23
CA ASP A 692 24.12 17.51 -8.01
C ASP A 692 25.50 17.41 -7.31
N GLN A 693 25.51 17.36 -5.96
CA GLN A 693 26.71 17.18 -5.15
C GLN A 693 27.14 15.70 -5.08
N HIS A 694 26.26 14.78 -5.48
CA HIS A 694 26.39 13.32 -5.33
C HIS A 694 26.30 12.58 -6.66
N GLY A 695 26.86 13.16 -7.73
CA GLY A 695 26.90 12.54 -9.06
C GLY A 695 25.54 12.38 -9.74
N GLY A 696 24.54 13.17 -9.33
CA GLY A 696 23.17 13.14 -9.85
C GLY A 696 22.25 12.09 -9.22
N ALA A 697 22.65 11.46 -8.10
CA ALA A 697 21.87 10.43 -7.40
C ALA A 697 21.44 10.85 -5.98
N TRP A 698 20.34 10.26 -5.50
CA TRP A 698 19.92 10.33 -4.10
C TRP A 698 20.66 9.27 -3.29
N VAL A 699 21.56 9.68 -2.39
CA VAL A 699 22.41 8.81 -1.57
C VAL A 699 22.53 9.37 -0.15
N PRO A 700 23.04 8.62 0.84
CA PRO A 700 23.42 9.19 2.13
C PRO A 700 24.43 10.34 1.97
N TRP A 701 24.22 11.43 2.70
CA TRP A 701 25.04 12.66 2.64
C TRP A 701 25.58 13.10 4.01
N VAL A 702 25.27 12.35 5.07
CA VAL A 702 25.77 12.55 6.44
C VAL A 702 26.53 11.29 6.84
N ASP A 703 27.75 11.47 7.33
CA ASP A 703 28.60 10.37 7.78
C ASP A 703 28.14 9.78 9.12
N GLU A 704 28.71 8.64 9.49
CA GLU A 704 28.31 7.94 10.71
C GLU A 704 28.86 8.63 11.97
N GLU A 705 29.98 9.35 11.87
CA GLU A 705 30.63 10.12 12.96
C GLU A 705 29.99 11.51 13.22
N GLU A 706 29.14 12.02 12.31
CA GLU A 706 28.34 13.22 12.58
C GLU A 706 27.17 12.86 13.53
N ASP A 707 27.37 13.11 14.84
CA ASP A 707 26.39 12.91 15.93
C ASP A 707 25.22 13.93 15.89
N GLU A 708 24.49 13.92 14.77
CA GLU A 708 23.35 14.79 14.49
C GLU A 708 22.03 14.27 15.10
N GLU A 709 22.04 13.05 15.68
CA GLU A 709 20.87 12.33 16.23
C GLU A 709 20.39 12.93 17.57
N GLY A 710 20.01 14.20 17.51
CA GLY A 710 19.56 15.02 18.63
C GLY A 710 19.61 16.52 18.35
N LYS A 711 20.41 16.96 17.39
CA LYS A 711 20.56 18.37 16.98
C LYS A 711 19.26 19.04 16.56
N TYR A 712 18.34 18.27 15.99
CA TYR A 712 17.01 18.73 15.56
C TYR A 712 15.88 18.40 16.57
N ASN A 713 16.20 17.84 17.75
CA ASN A 713 15.20 17.64 18.81
C ASN A 713 14.63 18.99 19.28
N GLY A 714 13.31 19.05 19.42
CA GLY A 714 12.64 20.28 19.84
C GLY A 714 12.62 21.43 18.83
N VAL A 715 12.94 21.20 17.54
CA VAL A 715 12.84 22.24 16.49
C VAL A 715 11.42 22.79 16.34
N TYR A 716 10.38 22.04 16.72
CA TYR A 716 9.03 22.58 16.94
C TYR A 716 8.74 22.90 18.43
N LYS A 717 9.34 23.98 18.95
CA LYS A 717 8.94 24.57 20.24
C LYS A 717 7.56 25.20 20.12
N LYS A 718 6.57 24.67 20.88
CA LYS A 718 5.19 25.16 20.98
C LYS A 718 5.18 26.68 21.18
N GLY A 719 4.62 27.41 20.21
CA GLY A 719 4.91 28.83 20.03
C GLY A 719 4.45 29.72 21.19
N ARG A 720 5.39 30.21 22.01
CA ARG A 720 5.13 31.33 22.93
C ARG A 720 4.82 32.59 22.13
N ASN A 721 3.74 33.28 22.50
CA ASN A 721 3.19 34.46 21.81
C ASN A 721 4.15 35.67 21.84
N ASN A 722 5.09 35.73 20.90
CA ASN A 722 6.03 36.85 20.76
C ASN A 722 5.36 38.09 20.12
N LYS A 723 4.50 38.76 20.90
CA LYS A 723 4.02 40.13 20.60
C LYS A 723 5.17 41.14 20.73
N LYS A 724 6.09 41.20 19.76
CA LYS A 724 6.99 42.36 19.58
C LYS A 724 6.63 43.14 18.32
N LYS A 725 5.90 44.25 18.53
CA LYS A 725 5.57 45.27 17.52
C LYS A 725 6.79 46.16 17.21
N LYS A 726 6.75 46.81 16.04
CA LYS A 726 7.61 47.93 15.57
C LYS A 726 9.06 47.51 15.24
N LYS A 727 9.75 48.13 14.27
CA LYS A 727 9.42 49.31 13.43
C LYS A 727 10.01 49.14 12.02
N LYS A 728 9.33 49.59 10.95
CA LYS A 728 9.94 49.69 9.61
C LYS A 728 10.97 50.84 9.61
N LYS A 729 12.15 50.67 8.99
CA LYS A 729 13.12 51.76 8.79
C LYS A 729 12.59 52.73 7.72
N CYS A 730 12.25 53.96 8.11
CA CYS A 730 11.95 55.04 7.16
C CYS A 730 13.26 55.63 6.62
N ARG A 731 13.35 55.84 5.29
CA ARG A 731 14.57 56.35 4.62
C ARG A 731 14.69 57.88 4.58
N LEU A 732 13.95 58.62 5.42
CA LEU A 732 13.87 60.09 5.40
C LEU A 732 14.41 60.82 6.65
N CYS A 733 15.05 60.11 7.59
CA CYS A 733 15.57 60.70 8.83
C CYS A 733 17.09 61.00 8.81
N LYS A 734 17.73 61.06 7.64
CA LYS A 734 19.17 61.38 7.47
C LYS A 734 19.41 62.89 7.24
N LEU A 735 18.80 63.76 8.07
CA LEU A 735 18.87 65.23 7.86
C LEU A 735 18.85 66.09 9.14
N GLN A 736 19.15 65.52 10.31
CA GLN A 736 19.28 66.27 11.58
C GLN A 736 20.61 66.02 12.33
N THR A 737 21.64 65.53 11.64
CA THR A 737 23.02 65.42 12.16
C THR A 737 24.03 66.16 11.29
N PHE A 738 23.59 67.25 10.65
CA PHE A 738 24.42 68.12 9.79
C PHE A 738 24.48 69.58 10.29
N PHE A 739 23.69 69.94 11.30
CA PHE A 739 23.61 71.28 11.90
C PHE A 739 24.06 71.27 13.38
N LEU A 740 25.20 70.63 13.67
CA LEU A 740 25.77 70.56 15.02
C LEU A 740 27.31 70.69 15.06
N LYS A 741 27.91 71.25 14.01
CA LYS A 741 29.30 71.73 13.95
C LYS A 741 29.42 72.91 12.97
N LEU A 742 28.94 74.08 13.39
CA LEU A 742 29.22 75.37 12.74
C LEU A 742 28.79 76.54 13.65
N ASN A 743 29.56 76.81 14.72
CA ASN A 743 29.59 78.15 15.35
C ASN A 743 30.83 78.39 16.24
N THR A 744 32.00 78.22 15.61
CA THR A 744 33.31 78.82 15.94
C THR A 744 33.93 79.03 14.55
N GLY A 745 33.95 80.22 13.95
CA GLY A 745 34.74 81.39 14.37
C GLY A 745 36.18 81.21 13.88
N MET A 746 36.86 82.16 13.21
CA MET A 746 36.49 83.48 12.70
C MET A 746 37.66 83.99 11.82
N MET A 747 37.45 85.03 10.98
CA MET A 747 38.48 85.86 10.31
C MET A 747 39.34 85.29 9.16
N SER A 748 39.77 86.22 8.30
CA SER A 748 40.84 86.18 7.28
C SER A 748 40.67 85.21 6.09
N ASN A 749 40.90 85.61 4.83
CA ASN A 749 41.27 86.95 4.33
C ASN A 749 40.83 87.16 2.86
N ARG A 750 40.96 88.42 2.39
CA ARG A 750 41.00 88.82 0.96
C ARG A 750 42.10 88.04 0.22
N ILE A 751 42.11 87.90 -1.11
CA ILE A 751 41.60 88.79 -2.18
C ILE A 751 40.65 88.04 -3.11
#